data_AF-A0A0J1DLZ3-F1
#
_entry.id   AF-A0A0J1DLZ3-F1
#
_cell.length_a   1.000
_cell.length_b   1.000
_cell.length_c   1.000
_cell.angle_alpha   90.00
_cell.angle_beta   90.00
_cell.angle_gamma   90.00
#
_symmetry.space_group_name_H-M   'P 1'
#
loop_
_entity.id
_entity.type
_entity.pdbx_description
1 polymer ?
#
loop_
_entity_poly.entity_id
_entity_poly.type
_entity_poly.pdbx_seq_one_letter_code
_entity_poly.pdbx_strand_id
1 'polypeptide(L)'
;MQVRHYELFLDESGNFTDGRPSLIGGVFCSSGQLTEELALQLLGESLSEVGLDFPESGQVHGTELPKDVFAPFALSLIRNMLAKEIQPIVFENQERIEIVDPDTTYIHLVAEGITRLFSALSCAGRETALSVTAARRMVEDKQHQSALRAIPREEYLYRIKEHMATAMLRLGVREYRDQWSLDGFRLGSARTEYTLMLADVICHAWYSRYTKFDAQGRTRLEQALGRFHFTVVENGVLAAIARKRSDGAFGEALFLALSELGVAPTSANQERLAYQLEYEVEQILELLAGMPRFGLRQHIDALLVQADYLVVIQKDYERAERVLLQTKKRVLEPLGKRLGSRFAGLDGANLRVASLLLAIHNHRGFVHTLEDVLGSADSALTTLAQRFENLDLVLSYLNRKTVYLNNSYNFGAALEQIDRLIRFHEEIMSLYPVELPQLFGDGLKSDILGKLYGSKVQTLTFLGRKEPEYYAFAREASARAIQEFESPEDVCRQYLYRCQLETDAGQFQAAWEYLVRGTAYREGPLSPDELGAFLRGDEDGRNTFSLAHYCRLMAACVLRGDKGAQDFGEAMAEAWRAHSLDEHPFLMRGFAAHPLEIIKWKLGSCFLAANRVKEGLKRHQEALNICFNDGDSLTLHTIGLGILVEQAGLLLKLGSKHYPQALEQARRQVAKFLNRPELPKAMREYFAHWPRALERPSSSQSLLALSWEVPY
;
A
#
# COMPACT_ATOMS: atom_id res chain seq x y z
N MET A 1 -20.41 3.30 -45.26
CA MET A 1 -19.14 3.79 -44.69
C MET A 1 -18.02 3.02 -45.39
N GLN A 2 -16.91 3.67 -45.74
CA GLN A 2 -15.83 3.03 -46.52
C GLN A 2 -14.73 2.56 -45.57
N VAL A 3 -14.52 1.25 -45.47
CA VAL A 3 -13.44 0.64 -44.69
C VAL A 3 -12.11 1.01 -45.33
N ARG A 4 -11.15 1.47 -44.52
CA ARG A 4 -9.78 1.70 -44.99
C ARG A 4 -8.92 0.48 -44.65
N HIS A 5 -8.45 -0.19 -45.69
CA HIS A 5 -7.54 -1.32 -45.56
C HIS A 5 -6.10 -0.85 -45.65
N TYR A 6 -5.27 -1.30 -44.71
CA TYR A 6 -3.85 -1.00 -44.62
C TYR A 6 -3.02 -2.27 -44.52
N GLU A 7 -1.77 -2.19 -44.93
CA GLU A 7 -0.78 -3.25 -44.82
C GLU A 7 0.40 -2.80 -43.96
N LEU A 8 0.84 -3.69 -43.06
CA LEU A 8 1.94 -3.48 -42.14
C LEU A 8 2.94 -4.63 -42.25
N PHE A 9 4.20 -4.29 -42.53
CA PHE A 9 5.32 -5.22 -42.64
C PHE A 9 6.29 -4.96 -41.50
N LEU A 10 6.63 -5.98 -40.71
CA LEU A 10 7.44 -5.83 -39.48
C LEU A 10 8.66 -6.77 -39.50
N ASP A 11 9.80 -6.23 -39.06
CA ASP A 11 11.01 -6.98 -38.76
C ASP A 11 11.63 -6.51 -37.43
N GLU A 12 12.51 -7.32 -36.86
CA GLU A 12 13.15 -7.06 -35.58
C GLU A 12 14.66 -6.86 -35.69
N SER A 13 15.22 -6.11 -34.73
CA SER A 13 16.66 -5.93 -34.61
C SER A 13 17.05 -5.85 -33.14
N GLY A 14 18.08 -6.60 -32.77
CA GLY A 14 18.63 -6.67 -31.42
C GLY A 14 18.46 -8.04 -30.76
N ASN A 15 19.40 -8.38 -29.87
CA ASN A 15 19.25 -9.50 -28.96
C ASN A 15 18.44 -9.04 -27.76
N PHE A 16 17.26 -9.64 -27.57
CA PHE A 16 16.37 -9.40 -26.44
C PHE A 16 16.98 -9.86 -25.09
N THR A 17 18.28 -10.19 -25.08
CA THR A 17 19.08 -10.64 -23.93
C THR A 17 20.15 -9.61 -23.50
N ASP A 18 20.53 -8.64 -24.33
CA ASP A 18 21.78 -7.88 -24.15
C ASP A 18 21.58 -6.48 -23.53
N GLY A 19 20.45 -6.24 -22.86
CA GLY A 19 20.16 -4.98 -22.15
C GLY A 19 20.05 -3.72 -23.04
N ARG A 20 19.98 -3.90 -24.38
CA ARG A 20 19.65 -2.85 -25.36
C ARG A 20 18.12 -2.82 -25.56
N PRO A 21 17.54 -1.66 -25.93
CA PRO A 21 16.09 -1.56 -26.12
C PRO A 21 15.64 -2.51 -27.24
N SER A 22 14.74 -3.44 -26.89
CA SER A 22 14.02 -4.28 -27.84
C SER A 22 13.28 -3.42 -28.86
N LEU A 23 13.47 -3.71 -30.14
CA LEU A 23 13.00 -2.86 -31.23
C LEU A 23 12.34 -3.68 -32.34
N ILE A 24 11.23 -3.15 -32.86
CA ILE A 24 10.58 -3.63 -34.08
C ILE A 24 10.50 -2.46 -35.05
N GLY A 25 10.99 -2.65 -36.27
CA GLY A 25 10.91 -1.68 -37.34
C GLY A 25 10.05 -2.20 -38.47
N GLY A 26 9.45 -1.30 -39.23
CA GLY A 26 8.51 -1.73 -40.25
C GLY A 26 8.12 -0.67 -41.25
N VAL A 27 7.21 -1.08 -42.12
CA VAL A 27 6.66 -0.29 -43.20
C VAL A 27 5.14 -0.38 -43.18
N PHE A 28 4.47 0.76 -43.32
CA PHE A 28 3.02 0.91 -43.26
C PHE A 28 2.50 1.67 -44.49
N CYS A 29 1.47 1.13 -45.16
CA CYS A 29 0.87 1.75 -46.35
C CYS A 29 -0.60 1.33 -46.55
N SER A 30 -1.29 1.94 -47.52
CA SER A 30 -2.64 1.51 -47.91
C SER A 30 -2.59 0.14 -48.59
N SER A 31 -3.62 -0.69 -48.41
CA SER A 31 -3.60 -2.05 -48.97
C SER A 31 -3.46 -2.06 -50.49
N GLY A 32 -2.55 -2.90 -50.99
CA GLY A 32 -2.23 -3.05 -52.42
C GLY A 32 -1.25 -1.99 -52.96
N GLN A 33 -0.79 -1.06 -52.12
CA GLN A 33 0.14 -0.01 -52.52
C GLN A 33 1.60 -0.49 -52.63
N LEU A 34 2.01 -1.44 -51.78
CA LEU A 34 3.36 -1.98 -51.74
C LEU A 34 3.37 -3.44 -52.23
N THR A 35 3.82 -3.65 -53.47
CA THR A 35 4.05 -5.00 -54.03
C THR A 35 5.52 -5.40 -53.90
N GLU A 36 5.83 -6.69 -54.10
CA GLU A 36 7.20 -7.19 -54.12
C GLU A 36 8.04 -6.55 -55.23
N GLU A 37 7.48 -6.31 -56.41
CA GLU A 37 8.17 -5.62 -57.50
C GLU A 37 8.49 -4.17 -57.15
N LEU A 38 7.56 -3.48 -56.48
CA LEU A 38 7.79 -2.11 -56.03
C LEU A 38 8.82 -2.05 -54.91
N ALA A 39 8.81 -3.02 -53.99
CA ALA A 39 9.79 -3.11 -52.92
C ALA A 39 11.20 -3.37 -53.48
N LEU A 40 11.32 -4.27 -54.46
CA LEU A 40 12.56 -4.50 -55.20
C LEU A 40 13.05 -3.24 -55.92
N GLN A 41 12.15 -2.53 -56.59
CA GLN A 41 12.46 -1.26 -57.25
C GLN A 41 12.98 -0.21 -56.26
N LEU A 42 12.31 -0.03 -55.11
CA LEU A 42 12.72 0.93 -54.08
C LEU A 42 14.11 0.62 -53.53
N LEU A 43 14.38 -0.65 -53.22
CA LEU A 43 15.70 -1.10 -52.76
C LEU A 43 16.78 -0.85 -53.83
N GLY A 44 16.50 -1.21 -55.08
CA GLY A 44 17.43 -1.05 -56.20
C GLY A 44 17.74 0.41 -56.53
N GLU A 45 16.71 1.27 -56.61
CA GLU A 45 16.87 2.72 -56.85
C GLU A 45 17.72 3.36 -55.75
N SER A 46 17.42 3.04 -54.48
CA SER A 46 18.15 3.61 -53.34
C SER A 46 19.59 3.09 -53.20
N LEU A 47 19.87 1.85 -53.61
CA LEU A 47 21.24 1.33 -53.71
C LEU A 47 22.01 2.03 -54.84
N SER A 48 21.38 2.20 -56.00
CA SER A 48 22.01 2.86 -57.15
C SER A 48 22.37 4.32 -56.85
N GLU A 49 21.53 5.04 -56.10
CA GLU A 49 21.80 6.40 -55.64
C GLU A 49 23.05 6.54 -54.76
N VAL A 50 23.46 5.45 -54.09
CA VAL A 50 24.70 5.42 -53.30
C VAL A 50 25.84 4.68 -54.01
N GLY A 51 25.67 4.38 -55.30
CA GLY A 51 26.68 3.74 -56.13
C GLY A 51 26.83 2.23 -55.92
N LEU A 52 25.80 1.55 -55.41
CA LEU A 52 25.76 0.10 -55.27
C LEU A 52 24.76 -0.55 -56.22
N ASP A 53 25.12 -1.72 -56.74
CA ASP A 53 24.20 -2.60 -57.45
C ASP A 53 23.42 -3.49 -56.46
N PHE A 54 22.28 -4.01 -56.92
CA PHE A 54 21.52 -4.97 -56.13
C PHE A 54 22.34 -6.28 -55.95
N PRO A 55 22.45 -6.83 -54.72
CA PRO A 55 23.30 -8.00 -54.47
C PRO A 55 22.90 -9.23 -55.28
N GLU A 56 23.88 -9.99 -55.79
CA GLU A 56 23.65 -11.28 -56.48
C GLU A 56 22.97 -12.32 -55.56
N SER A 57 23.16 -12.20 -54.24
CA SER A 57 22.46 -13.02 -53.23
C SER A 57 20.95 -12.79 -53.21
N GLY A 58 20.47 -11.72 -53.85
CA GLY A 58 19.08 -11.32 -53.84
C GLY A 58 18.63 -10.69 -52.51
N GLN A 59 19.54 -10.43 -51.57
CA GLN A 59 19.23 -10.03 -50.19
C GLN A 59 19.94 -8.73 -49.81
N VAL A 60 19.21 -7.83 -49.17
CA VAL A 60 19.74 -6.62 -48.55
C VAL A 60 19.56 -6.73 -47.05
N HIS A 61 20.65 -6.96 -46.31
CA HIS A 61 20.65 -6.99 -44.85
C HIS A 61 21.39 -5.78 -44.27
N GLY A 62 20.71 -4.97 -43.45
CA GLY A 62 21.27 -3.71 -42.95
C GLY A 62 22.55 -3.87 -42.10
N THR A 63 22.72 -5.03 -41.47
CA THR A 63 23.88 -5.37 -40.64
C THR A 63 25.17 -5.52 -41.46
N GLU A 64 25.06 -5.97 -42.71
CA GLU A 64 26.20 -6.31 -43.59
C GLU A 64 26.82 -5.08 -44.26
N LEU A 65 26.08 -3.96 -44.34
CA LEU A 65 26.55 -2.73 -44.99
C LEU A 65 27.40 -1.85 -44.05
N PRO A 66 28.58 -1.37 -44.47
CA PRO A 66 29.39 -0.40 -43.73
C PRO A 66 28.66 0.91 -43.41
N LYS A 67 29.12 1.64 -42.38
CA LYS A 67 28.48 2.88 -41.89
C LYS A 67 28.36 3.97 -42.97
N ASP A 68 29.44 4.19 -43.69
CA ASP A 68 29.62 5.20 -44.74
C ASP A 68 28.67 4.99 -45.93
N VAL A 69 28.19 3.76 -46.11
CA VAL A 69 27.28 3.39 -47.21
C VAL A 69 25.84 3.21 -46.72
N PHE A 70 25.65 2.58 -45.56
CA PHE A 70 24.33 2.25 -45.03
C PHE A 70 23.49 3.48 -44.68
N ALA A 71 24.07 4.49 -44.01
CA ALA A 71 23.31 5.65 -43.59
C ALA A 71 22.77 6.49 -44.78
N PRO A 72 23.57 6.79 -45.82
CA PRO A 72 23.07 7.38 -47.06
C PRO A 72 21.99 6.53 -47.75
N PHE A 73 22.19 5.21 -47.81
CA PHE A 73 21.24 4.27 -48.42
C PHE A 73 19.89 4.29 -47.70
N ALA A 74 19.88 4.13 -46.38
CA ALA A 74 18.66 4.10 -45.58
C ALA A 74 17.88 5.43 -45.66
N LEU A 75 18.58 6.57 -45.70
CA LEU A 75 17.93 7.88 -45.89
C LEU A 75 17.36 8.05 -47.30
N SER A 76 18.06 7.56 -48.34
CA SER A 76 17.54 7.53 -49.71
C SER A 76 16.28 6.66 -49.79
N LEU A 77 16.32 5.48 -49.20
CA LEU A 77 15.20 4.53 -49.17
C LEU A 77 13.97 5.14 -48.50
N ILE A 78 14.13 5.70 -47.31
CA ILE A 78 13.04 6.36 -46.57
C ILE A 78 12.46 7.52 -47.39
N ARG A 79 13.30 8.32 -48.04
CA ARG A 79 12.84 9.42 -48.89
C ARG A 79 12.02 8.90 -50.08
N ASN A 80 12.49 7.84 -50.75
CA ASN A 80 11.82 7.23 -51.90
C ASN A 80 10.50 6.55 -51.50
N MET A 81 10.44 5.93 -50.32
CA MET A 81 9.21 5.40 -49.72
C MET A 81 8.18 6.50 -49.44
N LEU A 82 8.60 7.58 -48.75
CA LEU A 82 7.72 8.70 -48.43
C LEU A 82 7.17 9.40 -49.68
N ALA A 83 7.97 9.50 -50.74
CA ALA A 83 7.54 10.05 -52.04
C ALA A 83 6.42 9.23 -52.70
N LYS A 84 6.29 7.96 -52.32
CA LYS A 84 5.21 7.06 -52.75
C LYS A 84 4.14 6.86 -51.67
N GLU A 85 4.09 7.73 -50.66
CA GLU A 85 3.17 7.68 -49.49
C GLU A 85 3.31 6.42 -48.61
N ILE A 86 4.45 5.73 -48.67
CA ILE A 86 4.77 4.57 -47.84
C ILE A 86 5.49 5.06 -46.59
N GLN A 87 4.97 4.72 -45.40
CA GLN A 87 5.44 5.26 -44.13
C GLN A 87 6.38 4.28 -43.40
N PRO A 88 7.54 4.74 -42.89
CA PRO A 88 8.29 3.96 -41.92
C PRO A 88 7.58 3.98 -40.56
N ILE A 89 7.71 2.90 -39.80
CA ILE A 89 7.11 2.76 -38.46
C ILE A 89 8.06 2.03 -37.53
N VAL A 90 8.06 2.41 -36.25
CA VAL A 90 8.91 1.80 -35.22
C VAL A 90 8.12 1.59 -33.93
N PHE A 91 8.27 0.40 -33.33
CA PHE A 91 7.84 0.08 -31.97
C PHE A 91 9.09 -0.12 -31.09
N GLU A 92 9.29 0.74 -30.09
CA GLU A 92 10.52 0.75 -29.26
C GLU A 92 10.22 0.54 -27.78
N ASN A 93 10.93 -0.40 -27.14
CA ASN A 93 10.96 -0.55 -25.69
C ASN A 93 11.97 0.43 -25.07
N GLN A 94 11.63 1.72 -25.03
CA GLN A 94 12.54 2.78 -24.56
C GLN A 94 13.01 2.56 -23.11
N GLU A 95 12.11 2.04 -22.26
CA GLU A 95 12.36 1.77 -20.83
C GLU A 95 13.11 0.45 -20.57
N ARG A 96 13.35 -0.36 -21.61
CA ARG A 96 14.09 -1.64 -21.54
C ARG A 96 13.52 -2.63 -20.53
N ILE A 97 12.20 -2.67 -20.41
CA ILE A 97 11.51 -3.56 -19.49
C ILE A 97 11.38 -4.95 -20.12
N GLU A 98 11.87 -5.99 -19.42
CA GLU A 98 11.61 -7.38 -19.78
C GLU A 98 10.27 -7.85 -19.19
N ILE A 99 9.41 -8.42 -20.03
CA ILE A 99 8.12 -8.99 -19.65
C ILE A 99 8.27 -10.50 -19.64
N VAL A 100 8.47 -11.09 -18.45
CA VAL A 100 8.62 -12.54 -18.21
C VAL A 100 9.88 -13.14 -18.83
N ASP A 101 10.05 -13.01 -20.14
CA ASP A 101 11.18 -13.46 -20.93
C ASP A 101 11.30 -12.67 -22.26
N PRO A 102 12.43 -12.79 -22.99
CA PRO A 102 12.66 -12.14 -24.28
C PRO A 102 11.56 -12.32 -25.33
N ASP A 103 10.94 -13.50 -25.40
CA ASP A 103 9.96 -13.84 -26.43
C ASP A 103 8.59 -13.26 -26.12
N THR A 104 8.19 -13.34 -24.85
CA THR A 104 6.99 -12.71 -24.33
C THR A 104 7.09 -11.20 -24.48
N THR A 105 8.24 -10.61 -24.18
CA THR A 105 8.52 -9.18 -24.40
C THR A 105 8.30 -8.80 -25.87
N TYR A 106 8.82 -9.57 -26.81
CA TYR A 106 8.62 -9.32 -28.25
C TYR A 106 7.15 -9.36 -28.67
N ILE A 107 6.43 -10.42 -28.31
CA ILE A 107 5.02 -10.57 -28.68
C ILE A 107 4.18 -9.42 -28.09
N HIS A 108 4.51 -8.97 -26.87
CA HIS A 108 3.87 -7.81 -26.26
C HIS A 108 4.18 -6.50 -27.00
N LEU A 109 5.42 -6.30 -27.46
CA LEU A 109 5.80 -5.13 -28.27
C LEU A 109 5.03 -5.09 -29.59
N VAL A 110 4.92 -6.23 -30.28
CA VAL A 110 4.10 -6.37 -31.50
C VAL A 110 2.63 -6.02 -31.21
N ALA A 111 2.06 -6.59 -30.16
CA ALA A 111 0.63 -6.43 -29.84
C ALA A 111 0.25 -4.99 -29.45
N GLU A 112 1.00 -4.35 -28.55
CA GLU A 112 0.72 -2.97 -28.13
C GLU A 112 1.09 -1.98 -29.25
N GLY A 113 2.16 -2.23 -30.01
CA GLY A 113 2.51 -1.41 -31.19
C GLY A 113 1.41 -1.38 -32.25
N ILE A 114 0.85 -2.55 -32.62
CA ILE A 114 -0.29 -2.67 -33.53
C ILE A 114 -1.53 -1.94 -32.96
N THR A 115 -1.79 -2.09 -31.66
CA THR A 115 -2.93 -1.44 -30.99
C THR A 115 -2.80 0.09 -30.99
N ARG A 116 -1.59 0.62 -30.81
CA ARG A 116 -1.29 2.05 -30.91
C ARG A 116 -1.43 2.57 -32.34
N LEU A 117 -1.01 1.77 -33.33
CA LEU A 117 -1.24 2.09 -34.73
C LEU A 117 -2.73 2.19 -35.05
N PHE A 118 -3.56 1.23 -34.63
CA PHE A 118 -5.02 1.33 -34.77
C PHE A 118 -5.58 2.61 -34.15
N SER A 119 -5.14 2.95 -32.94
CA SER A 119 -5.52 4.21 -32.28
C SER A 119 -5.12 5.44 -33.09
N ALA A 120 -3.91 5.46 -33.66
CA ALA A 120 -3.41 6.57 -34.47
C ALA A 120 -4.11 6.72 -35.82
N LEU A 121 -4.62 5.62 -36.39
CA LEU A 121 -5.37 5.60 -37.65
C LEU A 121 -6.86 5.91 -37.47
N SER A 122 -7.38 5.72 -36.26
CA SER A 122 -8.78 5.96 -35.94
C SER A 122 -9.13 7.44 -35.98
N CYS A 123 -9.81 7.87 -37.04
CA CYS A 123 -10.48 9.16 -37.10
C CYS A 123 -11.98 8.95 -36.84
N ALA A 124 -12.60 9.86 -36.08
CA ALA A 124 -14.00 9.78 -35.66
C ALA A 124 -14.94 9.19 -36.74
N GLY A 125 -15.37 7.94 -36.52
CA GLY A 125 -16.40 7.26 -37.31
C GLY A 125 -15.96 6.49 -38.56
N ARG A 126 -14.69 6.10 -38.72
CA ARG A 126 -14.21 5.29 -39.88
C ARG A 126 -13.67 3.92 -39.45
N GLU A 127 -14.13 2.88 -40.14
CA GLU A 127 -13.61 1.52 -39.98
C GLU A 127 -12.21 1.40 -40.60
N THR A 128 -11.28 0.83 -39.83
CA THR A 128 -9.88 0.60 -40.16
C THR A 128 -9.59 -0.89 -40.11
N ALA A 129 -9.04 -1.41 -41.19
CA ALA A 129 -8.66 -2.80 -41.31
C ALA A 129 -7.15 -2.91 -41.58
N LEU A 130 -6.46 -3.81 -40.88
CA LEU A 130 -5.02 -4.00 -40.98
C LEU A 130 -4.68 -5.45 -41.32
N SER A 131 -3.85 -5.63 -42.35
CA SER A 131 -3.18 -6.90 -42.63
C SER A 131 -1.71 -6.79 -42.21
N VAL A 132 -1.24 -7.73 -41.39
CA VAL A 132 0.12 -7.69 -40.82
C VAL A 132 0.94 -8.86 -41.34
N THR A 133 2.13 -8.57 -41.88
CA THR A 133 3.15 -9.57 -42.21
C THR A 133 4.38 -9.32 -41.34
N ALA A 134 4.73 -10.27 -40.49
CA ALA A 134 5.91 -10.18 -39.62
C ALA A 134 6.97 -11.21 -40.04
N ALA A 135 8.25 -10.85 -39.94
CA ALA A 135 9.34 -11.80 -40.13
C ALA A 135 9.29 -12.92 -39.06
N ARG A 136 9.64 -14.15 -39.46
CA ARG A 136 9.70 -15.30 -38.54
C ARG A 136 10.84 -15.12 -37.54
N ARG A 137 10.49 -15.02 -36.26
CA ARG A 137 11.43 -15.09 -35.15
C ARG A 137 11.70 -16.53 -34.73
N MET A 138 12.98 -16.88 -34.63
CA MET A 138 13.47 -18.16 -34.12
C MET A 138 13.91 -17.98 -32.67
N VAL A 139 13.42 -18.84 -31.78
CA VAL A 139 13.68 -18.79 -30.33
C VAL A 139 14.22 -20.12 -29.84
N GLU A 140 14.95 -20.15 -28.73
CA GLU A 140 15.41 -21.41 -28.14
C GLU A 140 14.22 -22.28 -27.70
N ASP A 141 14.27 -23.57 -28.04
CA ASP A 141 13.25 -24.53 -27.64
C ASP A 141 13.39 -24.85 -26.14
N LYS A 142 12.41 -24.40 -25.36
CA LYS A 142 12.33 -24.64 -23.90
C LYS A 142 12.29 -26.13 -23.55
N GLN A 143 11.93 -27.02 -24.48
CA GLN A 143 11.87 -28.48 -24.29
C GLN A 143 13.15 -29.21 -24.74
N HIS A 144 13.90 -28.64 -25.69
CA HIS A 144 15.12 -29.24 -26.23
C HIS A 144 16.23 -28.17 -26.25
N GLN A 145 17.09 -28.20 -25.23
CA GLN A 145 18.25 -27.31 -25.17
C GLN A 145 19.06 -27.40 -26.47
N SER A 146 19.38 -26.24 -27.06
CA SER A 146 20.10 -26.05 -28.33
C SER A 146 19.29 -26.25 -29.63
N ALA A 147 17.99 -26.54 -29.58
CA ALA A 147 17.12 -26.47 -30.77
C ALA A 147 16.47 -25.08 -30.89
N LEU A 148 16.27 -24.59 -32.12
CA LEU A 148 15.53 -23.35 -32.38
C LEU A 148 14.11 -23.69 -32.88
N ARG A 149 13.09 -23.07 -32.28
CA ARG A 149 11.69 -23.15 -32.75
C ARG A 149 11.21 -21.78 -33.22
N ALA A 150 10.29 -21.75 -34.18
CA ALA A 150 9.60 -20.50 -34.51
C ALA A 150 8.46 -20.25 -33.50
N ILE A 151 8.21 -18.99 -33.14
CA ILE A 151 7.00 -18.64 -32.38
C ILE A 151 5.78 -18.90 -33.29
N PRO A 152 4.79 -19.69 -32.84
CA PRO A 152 3.63 -20.01 -33.64
C PRO A 152 2.73 -18.79 -33.84
N ARG A 153 2.09 -18.71 -35.01
CA ARG A 153 1.19 -17.62 -35.43
C ARG A 153 0.08 -17.35 -34.39
N GLU A 154 -0.40 -18.41 -33.76
CA GLU A 154 -1.49 -18.41 -32.80
C GLU A 154 -1.16 -17.58 -31.56
N GLU A 155 0.10 -17.60 -31.10
CA GLU A 155 0.55 -16.82 -29.94
C GLU A 155 0.50 -15.31 -30.22
N TYR A 156 0.91 -14.87 -31.42
CA TYR A 156 0.76 -13.47 -31.85
C TYR A 156 -0.71 -13.06 -31.91
N LEU A 157 -1.54 -13.85 -32.58
CA LEU A 157 -2.95 -13.55 -32.76
C LEU A 157 -3.70 -13.47 -31.43
N TYR A 158 -3.40 -14.38 -30.50
CA TYR A 158 -3.97 -14.35 -29.16
C TYR A 158 -3.65 -13.03 -28.46
N ARG A 159 -2.37 -12.64 -28.44
CA ARG A 159 -1.92 -11.45 -27.72
C ARG A 159 -2.39 -10.14 -28.37
N ILE A 160 -2.36 -10.05 -29.70
CA ILE A 160 -2.89 -8.89 -30.44
C ILE A 160 -4.38 -8.72 -30.14
N LYS A 161 -5.18 -9.79 -30.19
CA LYS A 161 -6.62 -9.74 -29.89
C LYS A 161 -6.89 -9.32 -28.44
N GLU A 162 -6.11 -9.82 -27.48
CA GLU A 162 -6.22 -9.45 -26.06
C GLU A 162 -5.97 -7.94 -25.85
N HIS A 163 -4.89 -7.41 -26.42
CA HIS A 163 -4.55 -5.99 -26.33
C HIS A 163 -5.58 -5.09 -27.03
N MET A 164 -5.99 -5.45 -28.25
CA MET A 164 -7.04 -4.73 -28.99
C MET A 164 -8.36 -4.72 -28.22
N ALA A 165 -8.81 -5.86 -27.70
CA ALA A 165 -10.05 -5.95 -26.92
C ALA A 165 -9.97 -5.08 -25.65
N THR A 166 -8.83 -5.10 -24.96
CA THR A 166 -8.60 -4.28 -23.77
C THR A 166 -8.60 -2.78 -24.10
N ALA A 167 -7.96 -2.37 -25.20
CA ALA A 167 -7.95 -0.99 -25.66
C ALA A 167 -9.36 -0.52 -26.08
N MET A 168 -10.11 -1.34 -26.82
CA MET A 168 -11.50 -1.05 -27.20
C MET A 168 -12.44 -0.91 -25.99
N LEU A 169 -12.26 -1.74 -24.95
CA LEU A 169 -13.02 -1.62 -23.70
C LEU A 169 -12.75 -0.29 -22.98
N ARG A 170 -11.49 0.16 -22.97
CA ARG A 170 -11.06 1.44 -22.37
C ARG A 170 -11.58 2.66 -23.11
N LEU A 171 -11.77 2.57 -24.43
CA LEU A 171 -12.28 3.66 -25.27
C LEU A 171 -13.81 3.84 -25.22
N GLY A 172 -14.52 3.09 -24.37
CA GLY A 172 -15.98 3.24 -24.16
C GLY A 172 -16.81 2.43 -25.17
N VAL A 173 -17.45 1.37 -24.69
CA VAL A 173 -18.03 0.31 -25.54
C VAL A 173 -19.36 0.71 -26.19
N ARG A 174 -19.33 0.94 -27.52
CA ARG A 174 -20.09 0.17 -28.53
C ARG A 174 -19.75 0.65 -29.95
N GLU A 175 -19.40 1.91 -30.13
CA GLU A 175 -19.19 2.51 -31.45
C GLU A 175 -17.86 2.07 -32.13
N TYR A 176 -16.85 1.64 -31.35
CA TYR A 176 -15.53 1.23 -31.88
C TYR A 176 -15.34 -0.28 -32.08
N ARG A 177 -16.25 -1.12 -31.58
CA ARG A 177 -16.10 -2.58 -31.66
C ARG A 177 -16.10 -3.08 -33.11
N ASP A 178 -16.85 -2.37 -33.95
CA ASP A 178 -16.97 -2.65 -35.38
C ASP A 178 -15.99 -1.80 -36.22
N GLN A 179 -15.14 -0.96 -35.58
CA GLN A 179 -14.23 -0.05 -36.29
C GLN A 179 -12.82 -0.60 -36.52
N TRP A 180 -12.32 -1.56 -35.74
CA TRP A 180 -10.99 -2.13 -36.01
C TRP A 180 -11.10 -3.59 -36.41
N SER A 181 -10.58 -3.91 -37.60
CA SER A 181 -10.46 -5.28 -38.10
C SER A 181 -8.99 -5.64 -38.29
N LEU A 182 -8.59 -6.81 -37.80
CA LEU A 182 -7.34 -7.44 -38.21
C LEU A 182 -7.68 -8.46 -39.30
N ASP A 183 -7.49 -8.09 -40.56
CA ASP A 183 -7.87 -8.90 -41.72
C ASP A 183 -6.99 -10.15 -41.84
N GLY A 184 -5.73 -10.05 -41.40
CA GLY A 184 -4.78 -11.13 -41.48
C GLY A 184 -3.53 -10.88 -40.64
N PHE A 185 -2.93 -11.98 -40.18
CA PHE A 185 -1.58 -12.00 -39.66
C PHE A 185 -0.82 -13.14 -40.32
N ARG A 186 0.32 -12.85 -40.95
CA ARG A 186 1.15 -13.79 -41.69
C ARG A 186 2.59 -13.73 -41.19
N LEU A 187 3.26 -14.88 -41.20
CA LEU A 187 4.69 -14.99 -40.90
C LEU A 187 5.48 -15.20 -42.20
N GLY A 188 6.37 -14.27 -42.53
CA GLY A 188 7.22 -14.27 -43.73
C GLY A 188 8.71 -14.35 -43.43
N SER A 189 9.55 -14.10 -44.44
CA SER A 189 11.01 -14.01 -44.25
C SER A 189 11.61 -12.88 -45.08
N ALA A 190 12.39 -12.01 -44.41
CA ALA A 190 13.20 -10.98 -45.06
C ALA A 190 14.30 -11.55 -45.98
N ARG A 191 14.49 -12.88 -46.03
CA ARG A 191 15.40 -13.53 -46.99
C ARG A 191 14.79 -13.77 -48.37
N THR A 192 13.46 -13.76 -48.45
CA THR A 192 12.70 -14.14 -49.65
C THR A 192 11.67 -13.09 -50.07
N GLU A 193 11.36 -12.13 -49.21
CA GLU A 193 10.34 -11.10 -49.43
C GLU A 193 10.97 -9.72 -49.31
N TYR A 194 10.98 -8.96 -50.40
CA TYR A 194 11.54 -7.61 -50.49
C TYR A 194 10.76 -6.63 -49.61
N THR A 195 9.46 -6.85 -49.40
CA THR A 195 8.65 -6.05 -48.46
C THR A 195 9.15 -6.15 -47.02
N LEU A 196 9.61 -7.33 -46.60
CA LEU A 196 10.24 -7.53 -45.29
C LEU A 196 11.70 -7.07 -45.26
N MET A 197 12.42 -7.09 -46.39
CA MET A 197 13.75 -6.44 -46.47
C MET A 197 13.69 -4.93 -46.24
N LEU A 198 12.62 -4.26 -46.70
CA LEU A 198 12.40 -2.85 -46.36
C LEU A 198 12.25 -2.66 -44.84
N ALA A 199 11.49 -3.55 -44.18
CA ALA A 199 11.30 -3.51 -42.73
C ALA A 199 12.62 -3.74 -41.96
N ASP A 200 13.48 -4.67 -42.41
CA ASP A 200 14.84 -4.89 -41.87
C ASP A 200 15.67 -3.61 -41.91
N VAL A 201 15.68 -2.92 -43.07
CA VAL A 201 16.45 -1.68 -43.24
C VAL A 201 15.94 -0.58 -42.29
N ILE A 202 14.63 -0.41 -42.13
CA ILE A 202 14.06 0.56 -41.17
C ILE A 202 14.42 0.19 -39.73
N CYS A 203 14.28 -1.09 -39.37
CA CYS A 203 14.59 -1.58 -38.04
C CYS A 203 16.07 -1.34 -37.69
N HIS A 204 16.96 -1.74 -38.59
CA HIS A 204 18.39 -1.56 -38.41
C HIS A 204 18.82 -0.09 -38.44
N ALA A 205 18.18 0.75 -39.27
CA ALA A 205 18.43 2.19 -39.30
C ALA A 205 18.15 2.84 -37.95
N TRP A 206 17.01 2.52 -37.33
CA TRP A 206 16.66 3.05 -36.02
C TRP A 206 17.51 2.45 -34.90
N TYR A 207 17.78 1.14 -34.94
CA TYR A 207 18.63 0.46 -33.96
C TYR A 207 20.06 1.02 -33.97
N SER A 208 20.62 1.27 -35.15
CA SER A 208 21.99 1.76 -35.34
C SER A 208 22.09 3.29 -35.43
N ARG A 209 21.03 4.04 -35.11
CA ARG A 209 20.97 5.50 -35.29
C ARG A 209 22.11 6.27 -34.64
N TYR A 210 22.61 5.84 -33.48
CA TYR A 210 23.72 6.49 -32.79
C TYR A 210 25.11 6.01 -33.23
N THR A 211 25.19 4.89 -33.95
CA THR A 211 26.46 4.29 -34.37
C THR A 211 26.73 4.53 -35.86
N LYS A 212 25.72 4.37 -36.73
CA LYS A 212 25.83 4.51 -38.19
C LYS A 212 25.44 5.90 -38.74
N PHE A 213 24.67 6.72 -38.02
CA PHE A 213 24.25 8.05 -38.51
C PHE A 213 24.98 9.18 -37.78
N ASP A 214 25.17 10.30 -38.46
CA ASP A 214 25.65 11.55 -37.87
C ASP A 214 24.49 12.35 -37.25
N ALA A 215 24.74 13.57 -36.76
CA ALA A 215 23.70 14.39 -36.16
C ALA A 215 22.59 14.76 -37.16
N GLN A 216 22.95 15.12 -38.40
CA GLN A 216 21.99 15.53 -39.41
C GLN A 216 21.15 14.35 -39.93
N GLY A 217 21.77 13.20 -40.14
CA GLY A 217 21.10 11.97 -40.54
C GLY A 217 20.12 11.46 -39.49
N ARG A 218 20.46 11.55 -38.20
CA ARG A 218 19.54 11.22 -37.10
C ARG A 218 18.29 12.11 -37.11
N THR A 219 18.45 13.42 -37.25
CA THR A 219 17.30 14.33 -37.32
C THR A 219 16.41 14.02 -38.51
N ARG A 220 16.97 13.68 -39.68
CA ARG A 220 16.18 13.26 -40.86
C ARG A 220 15.42 11.96 -40.62
N LEU A 221 16.04 11.00 -39.94
CA LEU A 221 15.41 9.73 -39.58
C LEU A 221 14.24 9.94 -38.60
N GLU A 222 14.45 10.76 -37.55
CA GLU A 222 13.41 11.14 -36.58
C GLU A 222 12.23 11.87 -37.25
N GLN A 223 12.53 12.83 -38.14
CA GLN A 223 11.51 13.56 -38.90
C GLN A 223 10.69 12.65 -39.83
N ALA A 224 11.34 11.65 -40.45
CA ALA A 224 10.67 10.73 -41.35
C ALA A 224 9.70 9.77 -40.65
N LEU A 225 10.03 9.34 -39.41
CA LEU A 225 9.12 8.52 -38.60
C LEU A 225 7.96 9.34 -38.03
N GLY A 226 8.23 10.58 -37.60
CA GLY A 226 7.20 11.50 -37.12
C GLY A 226 6.27 10.87 -36.07
N ARG A 227 4.97 10.82 -36.37
CA ARG A 227 3.94 10.24 -35.47
C ARG A 227 3.88 8.72 -35.44
N PHE A 228 4.66 8.03 -36.27
CA PHE A 228 4.70 6.56 -36.39
C PHE A 228 5.90 5.95 -35.65
N HIS A 229 6.49 6.70 -34.73
CA HIS A 229 7.36 6.17 -33.68
C HIS A 229 6.51 5.96 -32.42
N PHE A 230 6.32 4.71 -32.03
CA PHE A 230 5.58 4.34 -30.83
C PHE A 230 6.53 3.75 -29.79
N THR A 231 6.62 4.40 -28.63
CA THR A 231 7.25 3.79 -27.46
C THR A 231 6.26 2.84 -26.81
N VAL A 232 6.64 1.57 -26.72
CA VAL A 232 5.80 0.50 -26.21
C VAL A 232 6.33 0.08 -24.83
N VAL A 233 5.42 -0.10 -23.87
CA VAL A 233 5.61 -0.12 -22.41
C VAL A 233 5.62 1.29 -21.76
N GLU A 234 4.49 1.99 -21.83
CA GLU A 234 4.19 3.16 -20.97
C GLU A 234 3.80 2.69 -19.55
N ASN A 235 4.78 2.26 -18.74
CA ASN A 235 4.58 2.00 -17.30
C ASN A 235 5.24 3.06 -16.40
N GLY A 236 5.75 4.16 -16.96
CA GLY A 236 6.27 5.27 -16.16
C GLY A 236 5.16 6.04 -15.45
N VAL A 237 5.38 6.43 -14.19
CA VAL A 237 4.39 7.17 -13.37
C VAL A 237 3.86 8.43 -14.06
N LEU A 238 4.69 9.13 -14.84
CA LEU A 238 4.28 10.31 -15.62
C LEU A 238 3.26 9.96 -16.72
N ALA A 239 3.43 8.83 -17.40
CA ALA A 239 2.46 8.38 -18.41
C ALA A 239 1.14 7.96 -17.76
N ALA A 240 1.19 7.33 -16.59
CA ALA A 240 0.00 6.99 -15.82
C ALA A 240 -0.76 8.24 -15.34
N ILE A 241 -0.03 9.27 -14.86
CA ILE A 241 -0.60 10.58 -14.49
C ILE A 241 -1.24 11.26 -15.71
N ALA A 242 -0.52 11.31 -16.84
CA ALA A 242 -1.03 11.91 -18.07
C ALA A 242 -2.31 11.21 -18.55
N ARG A 243 -2.37 9.87 -18.49
CA ARG A 243 -3.57 9.09 -18.82
C ARG A 243 -4.73 9.44 -17.91
N LYS A 244 -4.53 9.43 -16.58
CA LYS A 244 -5.57 9.81 -15.61
C LYS A 244 -6.06 11.25 -15.81
N ARG A 245 -5.16 12.16 -16.19
CA ARG A 245 -5.52 13.55 -16.54
C ARG A 245 -6.39 13.62 -17.80
N SER A 246 -6.03 12.87 -18.85
CA SER A 246 -6.82 12.76 -20.08
C SER A 246 -8.21 12.17 -19.84
N ASP A 247 -8.32 11.21 -18.91
CA ASP A 247 -9.61 10.61 -18.51
C ASP A 247 -10.45 11.54 -17.60
N GLY A 248 -9.93 12.72 -17.24
CA GLY A 248 -10.56 13.63 -16.28
C GLY A 248 -10.48 13.16 -14.82
N ALA A 249 -9.72 12.11 -14.51
CA ALA A 249 -9.56 11.53 -13.18
C ALA A 249 -8.46 12.24 -12.36
N PHE A 250 -8.60 13.56 -12.15
CA PHE A 250 -7.57 14.40 -11.53
C PHE A 250 -7.18 13.98 -10.10
N GLY A 251 -8.13 13.48 -9.30
CA GLY A 251 -7.87 12.97 -7.95
C GLY A 251 -6.93 11.76 -7.92
N GLU A 252 -7.11 10.83 -8.86
CA GLU A 252 -6.25 9.66 -9.00
C GLU A 252 -4.87 10.03 -9.56
N ALA A 253 -4.83 11.00 -10.48
CA ALA A 253 -3.57 11.56 -10.98
C ALA A 253 -2.74 12.19 -9.84
N LEU A 254 -3.40 12.98 -8.96
CA LEU A 254 -2.76 13.52 -7.77
C LEU A 254 -2.26 12.41 -6.84
N PHE A 255 -3.05 11.36 -6.60
CA PHE A 255 -2.62 10.26 -5.73
C PHE A 255 -1.33 9.59 -6.23
N LEU A 256 -1.22 9.35 -7.54
CA LEU A 256 -0.01 8.80 -8.16
C LEU A 256 1.19 9.75 -7.98
N ALA A 257 1.01 11.04 -8.28
CA ALA A 257 2.09 12.02 -8.15
C ALA A 257 2.57 12.17 -6.69
N LEU A 258 1.65 12.26 -5.74
CA LEU A 258 1.96 12.46 -4.32
C LEU A 258 2.59 11.22 -3.67
N SER A 259 2.27 10.02 -4.17
CA SER A 259 2.92 8.77 -3.73
C SER A 259 4.42 8.79 -4.00
N GLU A 260 4.83 9.34 -5.14
CA GLU A 260 6.25 9.43 -5.54
C GLU A 260 6.96 10.63 -4.90
N LEU A 261 6.31 11.80 -4.86
CA LEU A 261 6.87 13.03 -4.26
C LEU A 261 7.11 12.92 -2.74
N GLY A 262 6.57 11.89 -2.09
CA GLY A 262 6.82 11.59 -0.69
C GLY A 262 8.20 10.97 -0.42
N VAL A 263 8.93 10.52 -1.45
CA VAL A 263 10.23 9.86 -1.32
C VAL A 263 11.35 10.84 -1.68
N ALA A 264 12.34 10.99 -0.78
CA ALA A 264 13.50 11.82 -1.06
C ALA A 264 14.29 11.26 -2.26
N PRO A 265 14.60 12.09 -3.27
CA PRO A 265 15.35 11.61 -4.42
C PRO A 265 16.78 11.24 -4.00
N THR A 266 17.23 10.07 -4.43
CA THR A 266 18.59 9.55 -4.18
C THR A 266 19.49 9.61 -5.41
N SER A 267 18.97 10.11 -6.53
CA SER A 267 19.68 10.23 -7.81
C SER A 267 19.19 11.42 -8.62
N ALA A 268 20.04 11.92 -9.53
CA ALA A 268 19.68 13.02 -10.44
C ALA A 268 18.45 12.71 -11.31
N ASN A 269 18.23 11.44 -11.66
CA ASN A 269 17.03 11.01 -12.40
C ASN A 269 15.76 11.15 -11.54
N GLN A 270 15.83 10.82 -10.25
CA GLN A 270 14.71 11.00 -9.32
C GLN A 270 14.46 12.49 -9.01
N GLU A 271 15.49 13.33 -8.95
CA GLU A 271 15.32 14.78 -8.82
C GLU A 271 14.59 15.37 -10.03
N ARG A 272 14.98 14.94 -11.24
CA ARG A 272 14.31 15.36 -12.48
C ARG A 272 12.86 14.90 -12.51
N LEU A 273 12.59 13.66 -12.11
CA LEU A 273 11.23 13.13 -12.01
C LEU A 273 10.40 13.92 -10.99
N ALA A 274 10.96 14.21 -9.81
CA ALA A 274 10.28 15.01 -8.80
C ALA A 274 9.90 16.40 -9.34
N TYR A 275 10.79 17.08 -10.05
CA TYR A 275 10.48 18.36 -10.70
C TYR A 275 9.32 18.24 -11.71
N GLN A 276 9.32 17.19 -12.53
CA GLN A 276 8.25 16.93 -13.49
C GLN A 276 6.91 16.64 -12.79
N LEU A 277 6.93 15.87 -11.70
CA LEU A 277 5.75 15.58 -10.90
C LEU A 277 5.21 16.82 -10.19
N GLU A 278 6.07 17.70 -9.69
CA GLU A 278 5.65 18.98 -9.10
C GLU A 278 4.96 19.87 -10.13
N TYR A 279 5.49 19.93 -11.35
CA TYR A 279 4.87 20.64 -12.45
C TYR A 279 3.49 20.05 -12.79
N GLU A 280 3.37 18.73 -12.86
CA GLU A 280 2.09 18.04 -13.11
C GLU A 280 1.05 18.30 -12.01
N VAL A 281 1.47 18.26 -10.74
CA VAL A 281 0.59 18.62 -9.62
C VAL A 281 0.09 20.06 -9.79
N GLU A 282 0.98 21.01 -10.09
CA GLU A 282 0.61 22.42 -10.25
C GLU A 282 -0.43 22.63 -11.36
N GLN A 283 -0.25 21.97 -12.51
CA GLN A 283 -1.21 21.99 -13.63
C GLN A 283 -2.57 21.43 -13.23
N ILE A 284 -2.61 20.34 -12.47
CA ILE A 284 -3.88 19.77 -11.98
C ILE A 284 -4.56 20.74 -11.01
N LEU A 285 -3.82 21.41 -10.13
CA LEU A 285 -4.39 22.36 -9.18
C LEU A 285 -4.97 23.60 -9.87
N GLU A 286 -4.38 24.06 -10.97
CA GLU A 286 -4.93 25.15 -11.80
C GLU A 286 -6.31 24.75 -12.36
N LEU A 287 -6.42 23.54 -12.91
CA LEU A 287 -7.69 23.01 -13.40
C LEU A 287 -8.74 22.88 -12.28
N LEU A 288 -8.36 22.29 -11.15
CA LEU A 288 -9.23 22.09 -9.99
C LEU A 288 -9.75 23.42 -9.42
N ALA A 289 -8.91 24.46 -9.37
CA ALA A 289 -9.30 25.78 -8.88
C ALA A 289 -10.38 26.44 -9.77
N GLY A 290 -10.43 26.10 -11.05
CA GLY A 290 -11.45 26.57 -12.00
C GLY A 290 -12.77 25.81 -11.93
N MET A 291 -12.83 24.67 -11.22
CA MET A 291 -14.01 23.81 -11.22
C MET A 291 -15.15 24.31 -10.30
N PRO A 292 -16.40 23.92 -10.60
CA PRO A 292 -17.50 24.03 -9.64
C PRO A 292 -17.21 23.23 -8.37
N ARG A 293 -17.77 23.68 -7.24
CA ARG A 293 -17.55 23.08 -5.90
C ARG A 293 -17.78 21.56 -5.87
N PHE A 294 -18.81 21.08 -6.55
CA PHE A 294 -19.13 19.65 -6.59
C PHE A 294 -18.04 18.83 -7.31
N GLY A 295 -17.57 19.28 -8.48
CA GLY A 295 -16.51 18.61 -9.23
C GLY A 295 -15.17 18.62 -8.50
N LEU A 296 -14.80 19.77 -7.91
CA LEU A 296 -13.62 19.87 -7.04
C LEU A 296 -13.69 18.83 -5.90
N ARG A 297 -14.83 18.77 -5.20
CA ARG A 297 -15.04 17.82 -4.10
C ARG A 297 -14.86 16.38 -4.56
N GLN A 298 -15.43 15.98 -5.70
CA GLN A 298 -15.30 14.62 -6.22
C GLN A 298 -13.84 14.20 -6.46
N HIS A 299 -13.00 15.09 -6.99
CA HIS A 299 -11.59 14.78 -7.20
C HIS A 299 -10.79 14.71 -5.90
N ILE A 300 -11.08 15.60 -4.94
CA ILE A 300 -10.45 15.52 -3.61
C ILE A 300 -10.89 14.24 -2.89
N ASP A 301 -12.17 13.86 -2.96
CA ASP A 301 -12.67 12.63 -2.38
C ASP A 301 -12.03 11.39 -3.04
N ALA A 302 -11.84 11.38 -4.36
CA ALA A 302 -11.15 10.29 -5.06
C ALA A 302 -9.70 10.11 -4.59
N LEU A 303 -8.96 11.22 -4.39
CA LEU A 303 -7.62 11.19 -3.80
C LEU A 303 -7.63 10.60 -2.38
N LEU A 304 -8.56 11.06 -1.53
CA LEU A 304 -8.61 10.65 -0.13
C LEU A 304 -9.13 9.21 0.06
N VAL A 305 -9.97 8.69 -0.85
CA VAL A 305 -10.39 7.28 -0.86
C VAL A 305 -9.20 6.35 -1.09
N GLN A 306 -8.26 6.72 -1.97
CA GLN A 306 -7.05 5.92 -2.18
C GLN A 306 -6.14 5.93 -0.94
N ALA A 307 -6.01 7.08 -0.27
CA ALA A 307 -5.29 7.14 1.00
C ALA A 307 -5.97 6.31 2.10
N ASP A 308 -7.30 6.31 2.17
CA ASP A 308 -8.08 5.50 3.11
C ASP A 308 -7.87 4.00 2.87
N TYR A 309 -7.82 3.57 1.60
CA TYR A 309 -7.51 2.19 1.23
C TYR A 309 -6.12 1.75 1.73
N LEU A 310 -5.11 2.62 1.66
CA LEU A 310 -3.79 2.36 2.22
C LEU A 310 -3.85 2.14 3.74
N VAL A 311 -4.66 2.93 4.46
CA VAL A 311 -4.78 2.86 5.92
C VAL A 311 -5.58 1.63 6.37
N VAL A 312 -6.74 1.39 5.77
CA VAL A 312 -7.72 0.42 6.27
C VAL A 312 -7.45 -0.98 5.73
N ILE A 313 -7.13 -1.10 4.43
CA ILE A 313 -7.01 -2.40 3.75
C ILE A 313 -5.56 -2.85 3.67
N GLN A 314 -4.67 -2.01 3.13
CA GLN A 314 -3.26 -2.40 2.98
C GLN A 314 -2.47 -2.30 4.29
N LYS A 315 -2.93 -1.47 5.24
CA LYS A 315 -2.22 -1.13 6.48
C LYS A 315 -0.79 -0.63 6.23
N ASP A 316 -0.57 0.00 5.06
CA ASP A 316 0.69 0.65 4.70
C ASP A 316 0.68 2.08 5.27
N TYR A 317 0.84 2.14 6.59
CA TYR A 317 0.74 3.39 7.34
C TYR A 317 1.80 4.41 6.94
N GLU A 318 3.01 3.97 6.63
CA GLU A 318 4.10 4.86 6.24
C GLU A 318 3.80 5.54 4.90
N ARG A 319 3.36 4.77 3.90
CA ARG A 319 2.99 5.35 2.61
C ARG A 319 1.77 6.24 2.72
N ALA A 320 0.75 5.81 3.48
CA ALA A 320 -0.45 6.59 3.70
C ALA A 320 -0.14 7.94 4.36
N GLU A 321 0.69 7.94 5.40
CA GLU A 321 1.12 9.15 6.10
C GLU A 321 1.83 10.12 5.15
N ARG A 322 2.79 9.62 4.35
CA ARG A 322 3.48 10.44 3.34
C ARG A 322 2.49 11.07 2.37
N VAL A 323 1.58 10.29 1.79
CA VAL A 323 0.59 10.80 0.84
C VAL A 323 -0.32 11.85 1.48
N LEU A 324 -0.77 11.65 2.72
CA LEU A 324 -1.64 12.59 3.44
C LEU A 324 -0.95 13.91 3.78
N LEU A 325 0.31 13.85 4.23
CA LEU A 325 1.12 15.04 4.50
C LEU A 325 1.39 15.82 3.20
N GLN A 326 1.70 15.13 2.10
CA GLN A 326 1.85 15.77 0.79
C GLN A 326 0.51 16.32 0.28
N THR A 327 -0.61 15.65 0.53
CA THR A 327 -1.95 16.15 0.19
C THR A 327 -2.24 17.46 0.91
N LYS A 328 -1.95 17.56 2.21
CA LYS A 328 -2.10 18.81 2.97
C LYS A 328 -1.23 19.93 2.38
N LYS A 329 0.07 19.68 2.25
CA LYS A 329 1.09 20.68 1.85
C LYS A 329 0.98 21.10 0.38
N ARG A 330 0.76 20.16 -0.53
CA ARG A 330 0.85 20.38 -1.98
C ARG A 330 -0.52 20.52 -2.66
N VAL A 331 -1.62 20.09 -2.03
CA VAL A 331 -2.95 20.17 -2.64
C VAL A 331 -3.86 21.11 -1.86
N LEU A 332 -4.15 20.80 -0.59
CA LEU A 332 -5.18 21.52 0.18
C LEU A 332 -4.75 22.95 0.52
N GLU A 333 -3.51 23.17 0.97
CA GLU A 333 -2.99 24.51 1.28
C GLU A 333 -2.91 25.41 0.02
N PRO A 334 -2.33 24.98 -1.13
CA PRO A 334 -2.31 25.79 -2.34
C PRO A 334 -3.69 26.05 -2.94
N LEU A 335 -4.58 25.05 -3.01
CA LEU A 335 -5.96 25.26 -3.48
C LEU A 335 -6.71 26.23 -2.58
N GLY A 336 -6.51 26.12 -1.27
CA GLY A 336 -7.06 27.06 -0.29
C GLY A 336 -6.69 28.52 -0.60
N LYS A 337 -5.40 28.78 -0.90
CA LYS A 337 -4.92 30.11 -1.29
C LYS A 337 -5.55 30.61 -2.60
N ARG A 338 -5.70 29.73 -3.61
CA ARG A 338 -6.29 30.09 -4.92
C ARG A 338 -7.78 30.38 -4.84
N LEU A 339 -8.51 29.61 -4.03
CA LEU A 339 -9.96 29.72 -3.91
C LEU A 339 -10.39 30.90 -3.03
N GLY A 340 -9.51 31.41 -2.16
CA GLY A 340 -9.81 32.55 -1.28
C GLY A 340 -11.09 32.32 -0.48
N SER A 341 -12.01 33.30 -0.40
CA SER A 341 -13.29 33.19 0.31
C SER A 341 -14.29 32.16 -0.26
N ARG A 342 -14.00 31.55 -1.42
CA ARG A 342 -14.75 30.40 -1.95
C ARG A 342 -14.49 29.11 -1.13
N PHE A 343 -13.63 29.19 -0.11
CA PHE A 343 -13.03 28.17 0.78
C PHE A 343 -13.94 27.10 1.41
N ALA A 344 -15.22 27.39 1.63
CA ALA A 344 -16.12 26.55 2.44
C ALA A 344 -16.30 25.07 1.98
N GLY A 345 -15.62 24.65 0.90
CA GLY A 345 -15.62 23.28 0.39
C GLY A 345 -14.41 22.41 0.80
N LEU A 346 -13.33 22.97 1.35
CA LEU A 346 -12.12 22.18 1.69
C LEU A 346 -12.02 21.77 3.16
N ASP A 347 -12.82 22.35 4.06
CA ASP A 347 -12.79 22.02 5.50
C ASP A 347 -13.05 20.53 5.74
N GLY A 348 -13.99 19.92 5.01
CA GLY A 348 -14.25 18.48 5.09
C GLY A 348 -13.05 17.64 4.66
N ALA A 349 -12.34 18.05 3.60
CA ALA A 349 -11.12 17.36 3.17
C ALA A 349 -10.00 17.48 4.21
N ASN A 350 -9.81 18.67 4.79
CA ASN A 350 -8.85 18.89 5.87
C ASN A 350 -9.17 18.03 7.09
N LEU A 351 -10.44 17.97 7.51
CA LEU A 351 -10.87 17.13 8.63
C LEU A 351 -10.67 15.64 8.33
N ARG A 352 -10.93 15.19 7.10
CA ARG A 352 -10.70 13.81 6.67
C ARG A 352 -9.22 13.44 6.67
N VAL A 353 -8.33 14.33 6.19
CA VAL A 353 -6.88 14.15 6.28
C VAL A 353 -6.43 14.05 7.74
N ALA A 354 -6.89 14.97 8.60
CA ALA A 354 -6.57 14.95 10.02
C ALA A 354 -7.07 13.67 10.71
N SER A 355 -8.28 13.24 10.37
CA SER A 355 -8.86 11.98 10.84
C SER A 355 -7.99 10.79 10.43
N LEU A 356 -7.52 10.71 9.18
CA LEU A 356 -6.65 9.61 8.71
C LEU A 356 -5.27 9.62 9.37
N LEU A 357 -4.66 10.79 9.54
CA LEU A 357 -3.41 10.93 10.30
C LEU A 357 -3.58 10.48 11.75
N LEU A 358 -4.69 10.85 12.41
CA LEU A 358 -5.00 10.35 13.75
C LEU A 358 -5.08 8.82 13.80
N ALA A 359 -5.74 8.18 12.84
CA ALA A 359 -5.80 6.72 12.79
C ALA A 359 -4.41 6.09 12.66
N ILE A 360 -3.59 6.59 11.72
CA ILE A 360 -2.21 6.10 11.51
C ILE A 360 -1.38 6.23 12.78
N HIS A 361 -1.34 7.43 13.36
CA HIS A 361 -0.51 7.71 14.53
C HIS A 361 -1.01 6.97 15.78
N ASN A 362 -2.32 6.76 15.93
CA ASN A 362 -2.86 5.90 16.99
C ASN A 362 -2.42 4.44 16.83
N HIS A 363 -2.41 3.90 15.60
CA HIS A 363 -1.93 2.54 15.34
C HIS A 363 -0.42 2.39 15.58
N ARG A 364 0.37 3.41 15.25
CA ARG A 364 1.84 3.40 15.44
C ARG A 364 2.28 3.80 16.86
N GLY A 365 1.38 4.37 17.66
CA GLY A 365 1.71 4.91 18.99
C GLY A 365 2.48 6.23 18.95
N PHE A 366 2.40 6.97 17.84
CA PHE A 366 3.13 8.22 17.58
C PHE A 366 2.34 9.42 18.12
N VAL A 367 2.11 9.42 19.43
CA VAL A 367 1.15 10.34 20.05
C VAL A 367 1.60 11.80 19.99
N HIS A 368 2.92 12.06 19.98
CA HIS A 368 3.47 13.41 20.02
C HIS A 368 3.30 14.21 18.70
N THR A 369 3.12 13.53 17.56
CA THR A 369 3.04 14.18 16.24
C THR A 369 1.68 14.81 15.94
N LEU A 370 0.73 14.73 16.87
CA LEU A 370 -0.68 14.98 16.62
C LEU A 370 -1.21 16.34 17.11
N GLU A 371 -0.46 17.11 17.90
CA GLU A 371 -0.98 18.37 18.46
C GLU A 371 -1.34 19.40 17.37
N ASP A 372 -0.50 19.56 16.35
CA ASP A 372 -0.77 20.43 15.20
C ASP A 372 -1.94 19.94 14.34
N VAL A 373 -2.09 18.61 14.23
CA VAL A 373 -3.19 17.96 13.50
C VAL A 373 -4.51 18.21 14.24
N LEU A 374 -4.51 18.09 15.57
CA LEU A 374 -5.68 18.33 16.42
C LEU A 374 -6.10 19.80 16.40
N GLY A 375 -5.15 20.72 16.59
CA GLY A 375 -5.44 22.16 16.63
C GLY A 375 -6.08 22.67 15.33
N SER A 376 -5.55 22.24 14.18
CA SER A 376 -6.12 22.59 12.87
C SER A 376 -7.50 21.96 12.65
N ALA A 377 -7.71 20.70 13.01
CA ALA A 377 -8.99 20.02 12.86
C ALA A 377 -10.09 20.58 13.77
N ASP A 378 -9.78 20.88 15.04
CA ASP A 378 -10.74 21.42 16.02
C ASP A 378 -11.34 22.76 15.55
N SER A 379 -10.54 23.60 14.88
CA SER A 379 -11.04 24.85 14.30
C SER A 379 -12.06 24.64 13.17
N ALA A 380 -11.90 23.59 12.36
CA ALA A 380 -12.81 23.26 11.25
C ALA A 380 -14.10 22.59 11.74
N LEU A 381 -14.05 21.89 12.87
CA LEU A 381 -15.19 21.15 13.43
C LEU A 381 -16.41 22.04 13.66
N THR A 382 -16.22 23.24 14.24
CA THR A 382 -17.34 24.14 14.55
C THR A 382 -18.14 24.53 13.31
N THR A 383 -17.45 24.79 12.20
CA THR A 383 -18.08 25.12 10.92
C THR A 383 -18.75 23.91 10.29
N LEU A 384 -18.06 22.76 10.28
CA LEU A 384 -18.57 21.54 9.66
C LEU A 384 -19.79 20.97 10.40
N ALA A 385 -19.81 21.08 11.73
CA ALA A 385 -20.89 20.59 12.59
C ALA A 385 -22.21 21.34 12.40
N GLN A 386 -22.23 22.50 11.72
CA GLN A 386 -23.47 23.22 11.41
C GLN A 386 -24.28 22.58 10.28
N ARG A 387 -23.78 21.49 9.66
CA ARG A 387 -24.45 20.80 8.56
C ARG A 387 -24.58 19.31 8.84
N PHE A 388 -25.81 18.82 8.79
CA PHE A 388 -26.12 17.43 9.07
C PHE A 388 -25.41 16.47 8.09
N GLU A 389 -25.19 16.87 6.84
CA GLU A 389 -24.50 16.05 5.84
C GLU A 389 -23.03 15.76 6.18
N ASN A 390 -22.45 16.48 7.17
CA ASN A 390 -21.09 16.25 7.65
C ASN A 390 -21.04 15.37 8.91
N LEU A 391 -22.19 14.90 9.41
CA LEU A 391 -22.27 14.23 10.70
C LEU A 391 -21.32 13.03 10.81
N ASP A 392 -21.33 12.14 9.82
CA ASP A 392 -20.45 10.96 9.79
C ASP A 392 -18.96 11.33 9.90
N LEU A 393 -18.53 12.32 9.13
CA LEU A 393 -17.13 12.79 9.14
C LEU A 393 -16.74 13.37 10.51
N VAL A 394 -17.62 14.17 11.10
CA VAL A 394 -17.41 14.79 12.43
C VAL A 394 -17.31 13.70 13.50
N LEU A 395 -18.24 12.74 13.51
CA LEU A 395 -18.26 11.66 14.51
C LEU A 395 -17.06 10.73 14.35
N SER A 396 -16.67 10.41 13.11
CA SER A 396 -15.47 9.61 12.81
C SER A 396 -14.19 10.27 13.35
N TYR A 397 -14.03 11.58 13.15
CA TYR A 397 -12.91 12.34 13.73
C TYR A 397 -12.92 12.30 15.27
N LEU A 398 -14.07 12.58 15.89
CA LEU A 398 -14.19 12.60 17.36
C LEU A 398 -13.90 11.23 17.97
N ASN A 399 -14.33 10.14 17.32
CA ASN A 399 -14.00 8.79 17.75
C ASN A 399 -12.48 8.52 17.71
N ARG A 400 -11.78 8.96 16.66
CA ARG A 400 -10.31 8.82 16.57
C ARG A 400 -9.58 9.71 17.60
N LYS A 401 -10.11 10.89 17.89
CA LYS A 401 -9.60 11.78 18.95
C LYS A 401 -9.74 11.12 20.33
N THR A 402 -10.80 10.37 20.59
CA THR A 402 -10.95 9.57 21.81
C THR A 402 -9.82 8.54 21.97
N VAL A 403 -9.49 7.82 20.90
CA VAL A 403 -8.39 6.84 20.93
C VAL A 403 -7.05 7.52 21.21
N TYR A 404 -6.82 8.71 20.63
CA TYR A 404 -5.65 9.54 20.94
C TYR A 404 -5.57 9.92 22.43
N LEU A 405 -6.68 10.34 23.04
CA LEU A 405 -6.71 10.72 24.45
C LEU A 405 -6.37 9.52 25.36
N ASN A 406 -6.89 8.34 25.03
CA ASN A 406 -6.52 7.09 25.70
C ASN A 406 -5.03 6.77 25.56
N ASN A 407 -4.49 6.82 24.34
CA ASN A 407 -3.07 6.58 24.08
C ASN A 407 -2.16 7.64 24.73
N SER A 408 -2.67 8.84 24.98
CA SER A 408 -2.00 9.93 25.69
C SER A 408 -2.13 9.87 27.22
N TYR A 409 -2.77 8.84 27.76
CA TYR A 409 -3.03 8.68 29.20
C TYR A 409 -3.97 9.75 29.79
N ASN A 410 -4.72 10.44 28.94
CA ASN A 410 -5.75 11.40 29.37
C ASN A 410 -7.11 10.69 29.50
N PHE A 411 -7.16 9.72 30.40
CA PHE A 411 -8.34 8.85 30.58
C PHE A 411 -9.60 9.61 31.00
N GLY A 412 -9.45 10.69 31.79
CA GLY A 412 -10.57 11.53 32.20
C GLY A 412 -11.22 12.25 31.01
N ALA A 413 -10.44 12.93 30.18
CA ALA A 413 -10.96 13.59 28.99
C ALA A 413 -11.49 12.59 27.95
N ALA A 414 -10.84 11.43 27.82
CA ALA A 414 -11.32 10.34 26.96
C ALA A 414 -12.72 9.86 27.39
N LEU A 415 -12.91 9.58 28.68
CA LEU A 415 -14.18 9.11 29.23
C LEU A 415 -15.30 10.14 29.03
N GLU A 416 -15.03 11.42 29.31
CA GLU A 416 -16.01 12.49 29.10
C GLU A 416 -16.46 12.58 27.64
N GLN A 417 -15.51 12.51 26.70
CA GLN A 417 -15.81 12.57 25.27
C GLN A 417 -16.58 11.33 24.81
N ILE A 418 -16.17 10.13 25.25
CA ILE A 418 -16.86 8.87 24.97
C ILE A 418 -18.32 8.95 25.43
N ASP A 419 -18.56 9.38 26.66
CA ASP A 419 -19.90 9.45 27.22
C ASP A 419 -20.80 10.44 26.50
N ARG A 420 -20.24 11.58 26.05
CA ARG A 420 -20.96 12.53 25.20
C ARG A 420 -21.33 11.90 23.85
N LEU A 421 -20.41 11.20 23.21
CA LEU A 421 -20.65 10.55 21.91
C LEU A 421 -21.64 9.40 22.02
N ILE A 422 -21.56 8.57 23.06
CA ILE A 422 -22.51 7.47 23.30
C ILE A 422 -23.93 8.03 23.45
N ARG A 423 -24.14 9.00 24.37
CA ARG A 423 -25.46 9.61 24.56
C ARG A 423 -26.03 10.15 23.26
N PHE A 424 -25.22 10.90 22.51
CA PHE A 424 -25.65 11.47 21.23
C PHE A 424 -26.08 10.40 20.22
N HIS A 425 -25.32 9.30 20.10
CA HIS A 425 -25.67 8.22 19.18
C HIS A 425 -26.92 7.46 19.63
N GLU A 426 -27.04 7.13 20.93
CA GLU A 426 -28.21 6.47 21.49
C GLU A 426 -29.48 7.32 21.29
N GLU A 427 -29.40 8.63 21.57
CA GLU A 427 -30.50 9.57 21.36
C GLU A 427 -30.92 9.59 19.88
N ILE A 428 -29.97 9.74 18.94
CA ILE A 428 -30.28 9.73 17.51
C ILE A 428 -30.90 8.39 17.09
N MET A 429 -30.30 7.27 17.48
CA MET A 429 -30.78 5.94 17.08
C MET A 429 -32.18 5.65 17.64
N SER A 430 -32.50 6.13 18.85
CA SER A 430 -33.81 5.96 19.45
C SER A 430 -34.95 6.61 18.65
N LEU A 431 -34.65 7.64 17.84
CA LEU A 431 -35.64 8.31 17.00
C LEU A 431 -36.06 7.49 15.79
N TYR A 432 -35.21 6.58 15.30
CA TYR A 432 -35.47 5.81 14.08
C TYR A 432 -36.72 4.93 14.17
N PRO A 433 -36.87 4.06 15.19
CA PRO A 433 -38.09 3.26 15.34
C PRO A 433 -39.32 4.11 15.70
N VAL A 434 -39.14 5.29 16.29
CA VAL A 434 -40.26 6.20 16.62
C VAL A 434 -40.80 6.90 15.38
N GLU A 435 -39.93 7.46 14.55
CA GLU A 435 -40.30 8.26 13.38
C GLU A 435 -40.57 7.41 12.14
N LEU A 436 -39.89 6.26 12.01
CA LEU A 436 -39.98 5.35 10.88
C LEU A 436 -40.22 3.88 11.32
N PRO A 437 -41.30 3.61 12.10
CA PRO A 437 -41.55 2.31 12.73
C PRO A 437 -41.77 1.15 11.74
N GLN A 438 -42.12 1.43 10.50
CA GLN A 438 -42.29 0.39 9.47
C GLN A 438 -40.96 -0.08 8.86
N LEU A 439 -39.87 0.67 9.05
CA LEU A 439 -38.55 0.37 8.51
C LEU A 439 -37.57 -0.09 9.59
N PHE A 440 -37.64 0.50 10.79
CA PHE A 440 -36.72 0.22 11.88
C PHE A 440 -37.47 -0.39 13.07
N GLY A 441 -36.96 -1.52 13.57
CA GLY A 441 -37.45 -2.16 14.79
C GLY A 441 -36.54 -1.89 15.99
N ASP A 442 -36.92 -2.43 17.15
CA ASP A 442 -36.25 -2.21 18.45
C ASP A 442 -34.84 -2.85 18.56
N GLY A 443 -34.39 -3.57 17.53
CA GLY A 443 -33.10 -4.26 17.47
C GLY A 443 -32.03 -3.58 16.62
N LEU A 444 -32.14 -2.27 16.39
CA LEU A 444 -31.16 -1.52 15.60
C LEU A 444 -29.77 -1.56 16.28
N LYS A 445 -28.78 -2.06 15.55
CA LYS A 445 -27.38 -2.16 16.00
C LYS A 445 -26.52 -1.07 15.40
N SER A 446 -25.43 -0.71 16.09
CA SER A 446 -24.43 0.23 15.58
C SER A 446 -23.01 -0.18 15.91
N ASP A 447 -22.22 -0.53 14.89
CA ASP A 447 -20.79 -0.80 15.03
C ASP A 447 -20.02 0.42 15.61
N ILE A 448 -20.50 1.65 15.37
CA ILE A 448 -19.90 2.85 15.94
C ILE A 448 -20.15 2.90 17.46
N LEU A 449 -21.37 2.60 17.92
CA LEU A 449 -21.66 2.47 19.34
C LEU A 449 -20.84 1.34 19.97
N GLY A 450 -20.74 0.18 19.30
CA GLY A 450 -19.89 -0.93 19.71
C GLY A 450 -18.44 -0.48 19.94
N LYS A 451 -17.86 0.28 19.00
CA LYS A 451 -16.49 0.84 19.10
C LYS A 451 -16.35 1.87 20.22
N LEU A 452 -17.36 2.72 20.44
CA LEU A 452 -17.36 3.72 21.53
C LEU A 452 -17.40 3.03 22.89
N TYR A 453 -18.29 2.05 23.09
CA TYR A 453 -18.32 1.24 24.30
C TYR A 453 -17.04 0.42 24.48
N GLY A 454 -16.49 -0.17 23.42
CA GLY A 454 -15.20 -0.87 23.48
C GLY A 454 -14.04 0.05 23.91
N SER A 455 -14.03 1.29 23.42
CA SER A 455 -13.08 2.32 23.89
C SER A 455 -13.33 2.68 25.35
N LYS A 456 -14.60 2.78 25.78
CA LYS A 456 -15.00 3.02 27.17
C LYS A 456 -14.49 1.93 28.10
N VAL A 457 -14.58 0.67 27.70
CA VAL A 457 -14.07 -0.47 28.47
C VAL A 457 -12.58 -0.32 28.75
N GLN A 458 -11.78 0.02 27.72
CA GLN A 458 -10.34 0.21 27.87
C GLN A 458 -10.05 1.37 28.84
N THR A 459 -10.68 2.53 28.64
CA THR A 459 -10.52 3.71 29.52
C THR A 459 -10.87 3.39 30.98
N LEU A 460 -12.03 2.79 31.21
CA LEU A 460 -12.51 2.45 32.55
C LEU A 460 -11.65 1.35 33.21
N THR A 461 -11.14 0.40 32.42
CA THR A 461 -10.20 -0.62 32.94
C THR A 461 -8.94 0.03 33.47
N PHE A 462 -8.38 1.03 32.76
CA PHE A 462 -7.19 1.74 33.21
C PHE A 462 -7.45 2.62 34.44
N LEU A 463 -8.60 3.30 34.50
CA LEU A 463 -9.03 4.03 35.71
C LEU A 463 -9.21 3.06 36.90
N GLY A 464 -9.76 1.86 36.64
CA GLY A 464 -9.98 0.78 37.60
C GLY A 464 -8.73 0.32 38.36
N ARG A 465 -7.54 0.52 37.77
CA ARG A 465 -6.27 0.17 38.41
C ARG A 465 -5.91 1.08 39.58
N LYS A 466 -6.43 2.31 39.59
CA LYS A 466 -6.31 3.26 40.70
C LYS A 466 -7.55 3.24 41.60
N GLU A 467 -8.72 3.12 40.97
CA GLU A 467 -10.05 3.21 41.60
C GLU A 467 -10.90 1.99 41.19
N PRO A 468 -10.83 0.85 41.92
CA PRO A 468 -11.44 -0.43 41.53
C PRO A 468 -12.94 -0.41 41.25
N GLU A 469 -13.67 0.59 41.74
CA GLU A 469 -15.08 0.83 41.43
C GLU A 469 -15.34 0.96 39.92
N TYR A 470 -14.38 1.48 39.14
CA TYR A 470 -14.54 1.62 37.69
C TYR A 470 -14.61 0.28 36.95
N TYR A 471 -14.15 -0.80 37.57
CA TYR A 471 -14.31 -2.12 36.96
C TYR A 471 -15.78 -2.48 36.78
N ALA A 472 -16.68 -2.11 37.71
CA ALA A 472 -18.11 -2.38 37.54
C ALA A 472 -18.68 -1.67 36.30
N PHE A 473 -18.36 -0.39 36.12
CA PHE A 473 -18.76 0.38 34.93
C PHE A 473 -18.15 -0.18 33.64
N ALA A 474 -16.90 -0.65 33.69
CA ALA A 474 -16.25 -1.30 32.54
C ALA A 474 -16.99 -2.59 32.15
N ARG A 475 -17.52 -3.34 33.14
CA ARG A 475 -18.27 -4.56 32.87
C ARG A 475 -19.59 -4.27 32.15
N GLU A 476 -20.29 -3.23 32.55
CA GLU A 476 -21.53 -2.76 31.92
C GLU A 476 -21.28 -2.30 30.48
N ALA A 477 -20.27 -1.44 30.28
CA ALA A 477 -19.88 -0.99 28.94
C ALA A 477 -19.49 -2.16 28.04
N SER A 478 -18.82 -3.17 28.59
CA SER A 478 -18.44 -4.37 27.83
C SER A 478 -19.64 -5.19 27.37
N ALA A 479 -20.66 -5.35 28.22
CA ALA A 479 -21.90 -6.02 27.84
C ALA A 479 -22.63 -5.27 26.73
N ARG A 480 -22.67 -3.92 26.80
CA ARG A 480 -23.26 -3.07 25.75
C ARG A 480 -22.50 -3.19 24.43
N ALA A 481 -21.17 -3.11 24.44
CA ALA A 481 -20.37 -3.28 23.21
C ALA A 481 -20.67 -4.60 22.49
N ILE A 482 -20.79 -5.72 23.22
CA ILE A 482 -21.07 -7.04 22.64
C ILE A 482 -22.47 -7.09 22.00
N GLN A 483 -23.45 -6.38 22.56
CA GLN A 483 -24.81 -6.32 22.00
C GLN A 483 -24.85 -5.54 20.69
N GLU A 484 -24.02 -4.51 20.56
CA GLU A 484 -23.97 -3.62 19.39
C GLU A 484 -23.26 -4.22 18.18
N PHE A 485 -22.19 -4.99 18.38
CA PHE A 485 -21.43 -5.53 17.25
C PHE A 485 -22.23 -6.57 16.45
N GLU A 486 -22.10 -6.51 15.13
CA GLU A 486 -22.61 -7.53 14.20
C GLU A 486 -21.51 -8.54 13.82
N SER A 487 -20.28 -8.07 13.60
CA SER A 487 -19.14 -8.90 13.20
C SER A 487 -18.66 -9.82 14.34
N PRO A 488 -18.53 -11.15 14.11
CA PRO A 488 -17.92 -12.06 15.06
C PRO A 488 -16.49 -11.67 15.48
N GLU A 489 -15.72 -11.06 14.58
CA GLU A 489 -14.34 -10.65 14.86
C GLU A 489 -14.27 -9.51 15.89
N ASP A 490 -15.17 -8.52 15.78
CA ASP A 490 -15.25 -7.42 16.74
C ASP A 490 -15.79 -7.90 18.10
N VAL A 491 -16.73 -8.85 18.10
CA VAL A 491 -17.19 -9.53 19.31
C VAL A 491 -16.04 -10.29 19.98
N CYS A 492 -15.24 -11.06 19.24
CA CYS A 492 -14.06 -11.73 19.76
C CYS A 492 -13.06 -10.75 20.38
N ARG A 493 -12.76 -9.64 19.68
CA ARG A 493 -11.87 -8.59 20.19
C ARG A 493 -12.40 -8.02 21.50
N GLN A 494 -13.72 -7.80 21.60
CA GLN A 494 -14.36 -7.31 22.81
C GLN A 494 -14.30 -8.32 23.97
N TYR A 495 -14.38 -9.62 23.70
CA TYR A 495 -14.13 -10.66 24.70
C TYR A 495 -12.68 -10.64 25.20
N LEU A 496 -11.69 -10.38 24.34
CA LEU A 496 -10.30 -10.23 24.76
C LEU A 496 -10.10 -8.99 25.66
N TYR A 497 -10.73 -7.86 25.35
CA TYR A 497 -10.75 -6.70 26.27
C TYR A 497 -11.41 -7.04 27.60
N ARG A 498 -12.47 -7.86 27.58
CA ARG A 498 -13.11 -8.32 28.80
C ARG A 498 -12.23 -9.27 29.62
N CYS A 499 -11.48 -10.16 28.96
CA CYS A 499 -10.46 -10.99 29.59
C CYS A 499 -9.43 -10.11 30.33
N GLN A 500 -8.94 -9.04 29.69
CA GLN A 500 -8.00 -8.11 30.30
C GLN A 500 -8.60 -7.41 31.53
N LEU A 501 -9.83 -6.90 31.42
CA LEU A 501 -10.55 -6.28 32.53
C LEU A 501 -10.65 -7.23 33.74
N GLU A 502 -11.11 -8.46 33.53
CA GLU A 502 -11.28 -9.41 34.62
C GLU A 502 -9.94 -9.88 35.21
N THR A 503 -8.89 -9.95 34.38
CA THR A 503 -7.52 -10.20 34.84
C THR A 503 -7.05 -9.08 35.78
N ASP A 504 -7.28 -7.83 35.41
CA ASP A 504 -6.88 -6.65 36.20
C ASP A 504 -7.67 -6.56 37.51
N ALA A 505 -8.95 -6.96 37.49
CA ALA A 505 -9.83 -7.05 38.65
C ALA A 505 -9.59 -8.30 39.53
N GLY A 506 -8.66 -9.19 39.16
CA GLY A 506 -8.35 -10.43 39.89
C GLY A 506 -9.40 -11.53 39.78
N GLN A 507 -10.33 -11.43 38.82
CA GLN A 507 -11.37 -12.42 38.55
C GLN A 507 -10.88 -13.44 37.52
N PHE A 508 -9.89 -14.26 37.90
CA PHE A 508 -9.14 -15.11 36.96
C PHE A 508 -9.98 -16.14 36.20
N GLN A 509 -10.99 -16.74 36.87
CA GLN A 509 -11.89 -17.69 36.23
C GLN A 509 -12.75 -17.01 35.15
N ALA A 510 -13.31 -15.83 35.45
CA ALA A 510 -14.06 -15.06 34.46
C ALA A 510 -13.15 -14.60 33.30
N ALA A 511 -11.91 -14.18 33.60
CA ALA A 511 -10.93 -13.84 32.59
C ALA A 511 -10.65 -15.01 31.63
N TRP A 512 -10.49 -16.22 32.17
CA TRP A 512 -10.30 -17.44 31.39
C TRP A 512 -11.49 -17.73 30.46
N GLU A 513 -12.72 -17.63 30.97
CA GLU A 513 -13.92 -17.85 30.16
C GLU A 513 -14.00 -16.87 28.97
N TYR A 514 -13.66 -15.60 29.20
CA TYR A 514 -13.62 -14.60 28.13
C TYR A 514 -12.44 -14.80 27.17
N LEU A 515 -11.28 -15.28 27.63
CA LEU A 515 -10.17 -15.66 26.76
C LEU A 515 -10.59 -16.76 25.79
N VAL A 516 -11.25 -17.82 26.30
CA VAL A 516 -11.74 -18.94 25.49
C VAL A 516 -12.73 -18.43 24.42
N ARG A 517 -13.70 -17.60 24.81
CA ARG A 517 -14.67 -17.01 23.87
C ARG A 517 -14.01 -16.15 22.81
N GLY A 518 -13.03 -15.32 23.19
CA GLY A 518 -12.31 -14.43 22.28
C GLY A 518 -11.34 -15.15 21.32
N THR A 519 -10.91 -16.37 21.65
CA THR A 519 -9.91 -17.14 20.87
C THR A 519 -10.53 -18.12 19.88
N ALA A 520 -11.59 -18.82 20.30
CA ALA A 520 -12.13 -19.94 19.51
C ALA A 520 -13.50 -19.68 18.90
N TYR A 521 -14.15 -18.53 19.21
CA TYR A 521 -15.58 -18.30 18.97
C TYR A 521 -16.42 -19.53 19.35
N ARG A 522 -16.07 -20.17 20.46
CA ARG A 522 -16.74 -21.38 20.96
C ARG A 522 -17.40 -21.08 22.30
N GLU A 523 -18.61 -21.59 22.43
CA GLU A 523 -19.30 -21.67 23.71
C GLU A 523 -18.89 -22.98 24.40
N GLY A 524 -18.33 -22.88 25.60
CA GLY A 524 -17.98 -24.04 26.42
C GLY A 524 -16.70 -23.85 27.23
N PRO A 525 -16.56 -24.57 28.35
CA PRO A 525 -15.33 -24.57 29.12
C PRO A 525 -14.23 -25.30 28.34
N LEU A 526 -13.04 -24.72 28.29
CA LEU A 526 -11.81 -25.41 27.89
C LEU A 526 -10.84 -25.44 29.06
N SER A 527 -10.11 -26.54 29.20
CA SER A 527 -8.94 -26.61 30.07
C SER A 527 -7.75 -25.86 29.46
N PRO A 528 -6.73 -25.49 30.28
CA PRO A 528 -5.50 -24.92 29.75
C PRO A 528 -4.82 -25.77 28.68
N ASP A 529 -4.86 -27.10 28.85
CA ASP A 529 -4.29 -28.05 27.88
C ASP A 529 -5.02 -27.99 26.52
N GLU A 530 -6.35 -28.03 26.52
CA GLU A 530 -7.15 -27.96 25.29
C GLU A 530 -6.98 -26.63 24.54
N LEU A 531 -6.94 -25.50 25.27
CA LEU A 531 -6.69 -24.19 24.65
C LEU A 531 -5.25 -24.09 24.13
N GLY A 532 -4.28 -24.64 24.85
CA GLY A 532 -2.89 -24.71 24.41
C GLY A 532 -2.73 -25.50 23.10
N ALA A 533 -3.36 -26.67 23.01
CA ALA A 533 -3.40 -27.47 21.79
C ALA A 533 -4.04 -26.72 20.62
N PHE A 534 -5.16 -26.03 20.87
CA PHE A 534 -5.85 -25.22 19.87
C PHE A 534 -4.96 -24.09 19.34
N LEU A 535 -4.36 -23.31 20.24
CA LEU A 535 -3.48 -22.20 19.88
C LEU A 535 -2.26 -22.67 19.11
N ARG A 536 -1.70 -23.85 19.43
CA ARG A 536 -0.58 -24.43 18.67
C ARG A 536 -0.95 -24.77 17.22
N GLY A 537 -2.21 -25.11 16.97
CA GLY A 537 -2.72 -25.42 15.62
C GLY A 537 -2.94 -24.21 14.70
N ASP A 538 -2.81 -22.97 15.21
CA ASP A 538 -2.99 -21.75 14.43
C ASP A 538 -1.71 -21.30 13.71
N GLU A 539 -1.30 -22.06 12.70
CA GLU A 539 -0.05 -21.80 11.96
C GLU A 539 -0.02 -20.43 11.24
N ASP A 540 -1.19 -19.86 10.96
CA ASP A 540 -1.36 -18.57 10.29
C ASP A 540 -1.17 -17.38 11.25
N GLY A 541 -1.23 -17.60 12.56
CA GLY A 541 -1.10 -16.54 13.57
C GLY A 541 -2.32 -15.60 13.63
N ARG A 542 -3.53 -16.14 13.48
CA ARG A 542 -4.77 -15.35 13.59
C ARG A 542 -5.09 -14.97 15.05
N ASN A 543 -4.61 -15.75 16.01
CA ASN A 543 -4.88 -15.65 17.46
C ASN A 543 -3.72 -15.05 18.25
N THR A 544 -2.94 -14.18 17.64
CA THR A 544 -1.73 -13.59 18.26
C THR A 544 -2.06 -12.72 19.47
N PHE A 545 -3.14 -11.96 19.41
CA PHE A 545 -3.64 -11.22 20.57
C PHE A 545 -4.14 -12.17 21.67
N SER A 546 -4.77 -13.28 21.31
CA SER A 546 -5.18 -14.32 22.28
C SER A 546 -3.98 -14.92 23.01
N LEU A 547 -2.87 -15.18 22.32
CA LEU A 547 -1.60 -15.59 22.96
C LEU A 547 -1.08 -14.55 23.95
N ALA A 548 -1.16 -13.26 23.60
CA ALA A 548 -0.77 -12.18 24.51
C ALA A 548 -1.66 -12.12 25.77
N HIS A 549 -2.98 -12.26 25.62
CA HIS A 549 -3.91 -12.32 26.75
C HIS A 549 -3.73 -13.59 27.58
N TYR A 550 -3.42 -14.74 26.96
CA TYR A 550 -3.06 -15.97 27.66
C TYR A 550 -1.84 -15.76 28.56
N CYS A 551 -0.75 -15.22 28.01
CA CYS A 551 0.46 -14.95 28.80
C CYS A 551 0.21 -13.94 29.92
N ARG A 552 -0.61 -12.92 29.65
CA ARG A 552 -1.00 -11.92 30.66
C ARG A 552 -1.74 -12.56 31.82
N LEU A 553 -2.79 -13.33 31.54
CA LEU A 553 -3.59 -14.00 32.56
C LEU A 553 -2.73 -14.98 33.37
N MET A 554 -1.93 -15.79 32.69
CA MET A 554 -0.98 -16.71 33.31
C MET A 554 -0.04 -16.00 34.27
N ALA A 555 0.62 -14.92 33.82
CA ALA A 555 1.51 -14.14 34.68
C ALA A 555 0.78 -13.47 35.84
N ALA A 556 -0.43 -12.93 35.62
CA ALA A 556 -1.22 -12.34 36.70
C ALA A 556 -1.57 -13.37 37.78
N CYS A 557 -1.96 -14.59 37.39
CA CYS A 557 -2.25 -15.71 38.29
C CYS A 557 -1.01 -16.08 39.12
N VAL A 558 0.14 -16.26 38.47
CA VAL A 558 1.41 -16.61 39.13
C VAL A 558 1.92 -15.50 40.06
N LEU A 559 1.72 -14.23 39.71
CA LEU A 559 2.30 -13.09 40.44
C LEU A 559 1.40 -12.55 41.56
N ARG A 560 0.08 -12.55 41.38
CA ARG A 560 -0.90 -11.97 42.33
C ARG A 560 -1.58 -13.01 43.22
N GLY A 561 -1.56 -14.29 42.83
CA GLY A 561 -2.47 -15.29 43.33
C GLY A 561 -2.33 -15.65 44.81
N ASP A 562 -3.47 -15.92 45.44
CA ASP A 562 -3.52 -16.94 46.49
C ASP A 562 -3.14 -18.31 45.91
N LYS A 563 -3.07 -19.35 46.75
CA LYS A 563 -2.64 -20.67 46.31
C LYS A 563 -3.46 -21.20 45.13
N GLY A 564 -4.78 -20.96 45.10
CA GLY A 564 -5.64 -21.45 44.02
C GLY A 564 -5.37 -20.76 42.67
N ALA A 565 -5.15 -19.44 42.70
CA ALA A 565 -4.76 -18.71 41.49
C ALA A 565 -3.34 -19.09 41.02
N GLN A 566 -2.41 -19.34 41.94
CA GLN A 566 -1.08 -19.82 41.59
C GLN A 566 -1.15 -21.20 40.91
N ASP A 567 -1.88 -22.16 41.48
CA ASP A 567 -2.06 -23.50 40.91
C ASP A 567 -2.65 -23.43 39.49
N PHE A 568 -3.62 -22.53 39.26
CA PHE A 568 -4.20 -22.30 37.93
C PHE A 568 -3.18 -21.72 36.92
N GLY A 569 -2.39 -20.72 37.35
CA GLY A 569 -1.32 -20.16 36.52
C GLY A 569 -0.22 -21.17 36.18
N GLU A 570 0.10 -22.07 37.11
CA GLU A 570 1.04 -23.18 36.88
C GLU A 570 0.51 -24.19 35.85
N ALA A 571 -0.79 -24.54 35.92
CA ALA A 571 -1.43 -25.38 34.90
C ALA A 571 -1.40 -24.73 33.51
N MET A 572 -1.62 -23.41 33.42
CA MET A 572 -1.46 -22.67 32.15
C MET A 572 -0.01 -22.70 31.64
N ALA A 573 0.98 -22.59 32.52
CA ALA A 573 2.40 -22.67 32.17
C ALA A 573 2.84 -24.09 31.79
N GLU A 574 2.21 -25.13 32.34
CA GLU A 574 2.39 -26.51 31.92
C GLU A 574 1.84 -26.74 30.51
N ALA A 575 0.60 -26.34 30.24
CA ALA A 575 0.01 -26.42 28.90
C ALA A 575 0.84 -25.67 27.85
N TRP A 576 1.34 -24.47 28.19
CA TRP A 576 2.23 -23.70 27.32
C TRP A 576 3.47 -24.50 26.90
N ARG A 577 4.06 -25.25 27.83
CA ARG A 577 5.24 -26.10 27.58
C ARG A 577 4.89 -27.37 26.83
N ALA A 578 3.79 -28.03 27.21
CA ALA A 578 3.33 -29.29 26.61
C ALA A 578 3.06 -29.15 25.11
N HIS A 579 2.50 -28.00 24.70
CA HIS A 579 2.20 -27.70 23.30
C HIS A 579 3.27 -26.85 22.60
N SER A 580 4.44 -26.70 23.22
CA SER A 580 5.58 -25.95 22.66
C SER A 580 5.21 -24.55 22.14
N LEU A 581 4.38 -23.81 22.86
CA LEU A 581 3.89 -22.50 22.40
C LEU A 581 5.00 -21.46 22.24
N ASP A 582 6.14 -21.61 22.94
CA ASP A 582 7.35 -20.82 22.71
C ASP A 582 7.89 -20.90 21.28
N GLU A 583 7.59 -22.00 20.58
CA GLU A 583 8.02 -22.30 19.21
C GLU A 583 6.87 -22.15 18.20
N HIS A 584 5.80 -21.44 18.57
CA HIS A 584 4.67 -21.21 17.69
C HIS A 584 5.15 -20.56 16.37
N PRO A 585 4.72 -21.03 15.18
CA PRO A 585 5.24 -20.56 13.89
C PRO A 585 5.27 -19.03 13.75
N PHE A 586 4.19 -18.35 14.17
CA PHE A 586 4.15 -16.88 14.22
C PHE A 586 5.28 -16.25 15.05
N LEU A 587 5.55 -16.76 16.26
CA LEU A 587 6.61 -16.22 17.13
C LEU A 587 8.01 -16.45 16.56
N MET A 588 8.15 -17.46 15.69
CA MET A 588 9.42 -17.83 15.04
C MET A 588 9.68 -17.10 13.71
N ARG A 589 8.66 -16.46 13.10
CA ARG A 589 8.77 -15.75 11.81
C ARG A 589 9.58 -14.44 11.85
N GLY A 590 10.23 -14.10 12.97
CA GLY A 590 11.06 -12.90 13.10
C GLY A 590 10.27 -11.59 13.18
N PHE A 591 8.97 -11.67 13.48
CA PHE A 591 8.12 -10.51 13.73
C PHE A 591 8.61 -9.78 14.99
N ALA A 592 8.89 -8.48 14.91
CA ALA A 592 9.38 -7.65 16.01
C ALA A 592 8.43 -6.48 16.31
N ALA A 593 7.15 -6.78 16.49
CA ALA A 593 6.10 -5.78 16.72
C ALA A 593 5.01 -6.29 17.68
N HIS A 594 4.12 -5.38 18.07
CA HIS A 594 2.97 -5.64 18.93
C HIS A 594 2.07 -6.77 18.39
N PRO A 595 1.64 -7.74 19.22
CA PRO A 595 1.75 -7.81 20.69
C PRO A 595 2.89 -8.70 21.22
N LEU A 596 3.96 -8.95 20.44
CA LEU A 596 5.02 -9.89 20.83
C LEU A 596 5.76 -9.47 22.11
N GLU A 597 5.98 -8.17 22.31
CA GLU A 597 6.60 -7.64 23.52
C GLU A 597 5.81 -8.00 24.77
N ILE A 598 4.48 -8.05 24.73
CA ILE A 598 3.64 -8.47 25.86
C ILE A 598 3.85 -9.95 26.16
N ILE A 599 3.87 -10.80 25.13
CA ILE A 599 4.12 -12.24 25.27
C ILE A 599 5.50 -12.47 25.92
N LYS A 600 6.55 -11.84 25.37
CA LYS A 600 7.92 -11.96 25.88
C LYS A 600 8.06 -11.40 27.28
N TRP A 601 7.43 -10.26 27.56
CA TRP A 601 7.37 -9.68 28.89
C TRP A 601 6.81 -10.70 29.88
N LYS A 602 5.58 -11.17 29.66
CA LYS A 602 4.87 -11.98 30.66
C LYS A 602 5.45 -13.39 30.82
N LEU A 603 6.02 -13.96 29.76
CA LEU A 603 6.85 -15.17 29.89
C LEU A 603 8.08 -14.93 30.76
N GLY A 604 8.76 -13.78 30.59
CA GLY A 604 9.88 -13.38 31.42
C GLY A 604 9.49 -13.27 32.90
N SER A 605 8.35 -12.67 33.18
CA SER A 605 7.81 -12.55 34.54
C SER A 605 7.52 -13.91 35.18
N CYS A 606 6.93 -14.84 34.43
CA CYS A 606 6.69 -16.22 34.88
C CYS A 606 8.00 -16.96 35.17
N PHE A 607 9.02 -16.83 34.31
CA PHE A 607 10.33 -17.43 34.56
C PHE A 607 11.01 -16.87 35.81
N LEU A 608 10.94 -15.55 36.02
CA LEU A 608 11.47 -14.93 37.24
C LEU A 608 10.71 -15.42 38.48
N ALA A 609 9.38 -15.52 38.43
CA ALA A 609 8.58 -16.06 39.52
C ALA A 609 8.97 -17.51 39.87
N ALA A 610 9.33 -18.31 38.86
CA ALA A 610 9.87 -19.67 39.02
C ALA A 610 11.39 -19.71 39.36
N ASN A 611 12.00 -18.59 39.75
CA ASN A 611 13.42 -18.45 40.05
C ASN A 611 14.39 -18.82 38.90
N ARG A 612 13.91 -18.77 37.65
CA ARG A 612 14.72 -18.98 36.43
C ARG A 612 15.25 -17.65 35.90
N VAL A 613 16.20 -17.09 36.66
CA VAL A 613 16.68 -15.71 36.46
C VAL A 613 17.23 -15.46 35.05
N LYS A 614 18.04 -16.37 34.51
CA LYS A 614 18.68 -16.20 33.20
C LYS A 614 17.67 -16.14 32.07
N GLU A 615 16.71 -17.05 32.07
CA GLU A 615 15.65 -17.13 31.06
C GLU A 615 14.68 -15.95 31.17
N GLY A 616 14.32 -15.58 32.39
CA GLY A 616 13.47 -14.42 32.66
C GLY A 616 14.07 -13.12 32.11
N LEU A 617 15.33 -12.85 32.42
CA LEU A 617 16.06 -11.68 31.90
C LEU A 617 16.19 -11.71 30.37
N LYS A 618 16.44 -12.88 29.78
CA LYS A 618 16.51 -13.03 28.31
C LYS A 618 15.18 -12.61 27.66
N ARG A 619 14.05 -13.12 28.16
CA ARG A 619 12.72 -12.79 27.62
C ARG A 619 12.35 -11.32 27.81
N HIS A 620 12.64 -10.73 28.97
CA HIS A 620 12.47 -9.29 29.15
C HIS A 620 13.34 -8.48 28.21
N GLN A 621 14.59 -8.88 27.96
CA GLN A 621 15.45 -8.17 27.01
C GLN A 621 14.89 -8.25 25.57
N GLU A 622 14.36 -9.40 25.15
CA GLU A 622 13.66 -9.56 23.87
C GLU A 622 12.48 -8.57 23.78
N ALA A 623 11.66 -8.44 24.83
CA ALA A 623 10.55 -7.49 24.88
C ALA A 623 11.03 -6.02 24.84
N LEU A 624 12.04 -5.67 25.62
CA LEU A 624 12.61 -4.31 25.68
C LEU A 624 13.20 -3.87 24.34
N ASN A 625 13.81 -4.80 23.60
CA ASN A 625 14.32 -4.52 22.27
C ASN A 625 13.20 -4.08 21.33
N ILE A 626 12.02 -4.71 21.38
CA ILE A 626 10.84 -4.30 20.60
C ILE A 626 10.36 -2.93 21.08
N CYS A 627 10.17 -2.75 22.39
CA CYS A 627 9.64 -1.51 22.97
C CYS A 627 10.46 -0.26 22.68
N PHE A 628 11.79 -0.40 22.61
CA PHE A 628 12.73 0.71 22.43
C PHE A 628 13.37 0.77 21.03
N ASN A 629 12.91 -0.07 20.10
CA ASN A 629 13.42 -0.06 18.71
C ASN A 629 13.02 1.22 17.97
N ASP A 630 11.76 1.63 18.12
CA ASP A 630 11.19 2.81 17.48
C ASP A 630 11.06 3.95 18.48
N GLY A 631 11.92 4.96 18.32
CA GLY A 631 11.97 6.18 19.14
C GLY A 631 10.64 6.92 19.23
N ASP A 632 9.84 6.88 18.16
CA ASP A 632 8.65 7.70 17.99
C ASP A 632 7.39 7.06 18.61
N SER A 633 7.42 5.73 18.82
CA SER A 633 6.33 5.01 19.49
C SER A 633 6.38 5.21 21.00
N LEU A 634 5.69 6.24 21.49
CA LEU A 634 5.63 6.56 22.92
C LEU A 634 4.87 5.50 23.72
N THR A 635 3.85 4.88 23.12
CA THR A 635 3.08 3.80 23.78
C THR A 635 3.92 2.53 23.98
N LEU A 636 4.75 2.13 23.00
CA LEU A 636 5.70 1.03 23.19
C LEU A 636 6.79 1.38 24.21
N HIS A 637 7.25 2.63 24.23
CA HIS A 637 8.20 3.11 25.24
C HIS A 637 7.66 2.95 26.66
N THR A 638 6.41 3.34 26.92
CA THR A 638 5.82 3.21 28.26
C THR A 638 5.65 1.74 28.67
N ILE A 639 5.32 0.84 27.74
CA ILE A 639 5.37 -0.63 27.96
C ILE A 639 6.77 -1.06 28.39
N GLY A 640 7.81 -0.58 27.70
CA GLY A 640 9.21 -0.78 28.07
C GLY A 640 9.54 -0.34 29.50
N LEU A 641 9.02 0.81 29.93
CA LEU A 641 9.17 1.27 31.33
C LEU A 641 8.49 0.31 32.30
N GLY A 642 7.29 -0.18 31.97
CA GLY A 642 6.55 -1.20 32.74
C GLY A 642 7.35 -2.49 32.92
N ILE A 643 7.98 -2.99 31.85
CA ILE A 643 8.84 -4.19 31.89
C ILE A 643 10.02 -3.97 32.85
N LEU A 644 10.69 -2.82 32.78
CA LEU A 644 11.86 -2.52 33.61
C LEU A 644 11.54 -2.50 35.11
N VAL A 645 10.42 -1.86 35.49
CA VAL A 645 10.02 -1.78 36.90
C VAL A 645 9.48 -3.12 37.41
N GLU A 646 8.78 -3.91 36.58
CA GLU A 646 8.38 -5.27 36.94
C GLU A 646 9.59 -6.18 37.15
N GLN A 647 10.56 -6.13 36.23
CA GLN A 647 11.83 -6.84 36.35
C GLN A 647 12.56 -6.51 37.64
N ALA A 648 12.70 -5.22 37.98
CA ALA A 648 13.34 -4.80 39.21
C ALA A 648 12.59 -5.31 40.44
N GLY A 649 11.24 -5.24 40.44
CA GLY A 649 10.40 -5.76 41.52
C GLY A 649 10.57 -7.27 41.75
N LEU A 650 10.56 -8.06 40.68
CA LEU A 650 10.74 -9.52 40.74
C LEU A 650 12.15 -9.90 41.21
N LEU A 651 13.19 -9.25 40.70
CA LEU A 651 14.57 -9.50 41.13
C LEU A 651 14.80 -9.11 42.60
N LEU A 652 14.16 -8.03 43.07
CA LEU A 652 14.19 -7.65 44.49
C LEU A 652 13.53 -8.73 45.36
N LYS A 653 12.35 -9.23 44.95
CA LYS A 653 11.63 -10.31 45.65
C LYS A 653 12.49 -11.58 45.78
N LEU A 654 13.31 -11.88 44.77
CA LEU A 654 14.21 -13.03 44.76
C LEU A 654 15.54 -12.81 45.52
N GLY A 655 15.85 -11.59 45.96
CA GLY A 655 17.18 -11.26 46.50
C GLY A 655 18.30 -11.39 45.46
N SER A 656 18.00 -11.21 44.18
CA SER A 656 18.94 -11.42 43.09
C SER A 656 20.02 -10.34 43.00
N LYS A 657 21.27 -10.75 42.75
CA LYS A 657 22.40 -9.85 42.51
C LYS A 657 22.21 -8.89 41.32
N HIS A 658 21.28 -9.20 40.42
CA HIS A 658 20.97 -8.39 39.24
C HIS A 658 20.03 -7.20 39.55
N TYR A 659 19.42 -7.16 40.74
CA TYR A 659 18.47 -6.11 41.12
C TYR A 659 19.04 -4.67 41.01
N PRO A 660 20.23 -4.35 41.54
CA PRO A 660 20.74 -2.97 41.48
C PRO A 660 20.89 -2.46 40.05
N GLN A 661 21.35 -3.32 39.13
CA GLN A 661 21.49 -2.98 37.72
C GLN A 661 20.13 -2.76 37.04
N ALA A 662 19.14 -3.61 37.34
CA ALA A 662 17.80 -3.48 36.79
C ALA A 662 17.10 -2.20 37.26
N LEU A 663 17.22 -1.86 38.55
CA LEU A 663 16.65 -0.63 39.10
C LEU A 663 17.30 0.61 38.49
N GLU A 664 18.63 0.62 38.33
CA GLU A 664 19.34 1.74 37.71
C GLU A 664 18.96 1.91 36.24
N GLN A 665 18.80 0.80 35.50
CA GLN A 665 18.28 0.85 34.14
C GLN A 665 16.88 1.47 34.08
N ALA A 666 15.98 1.09 35.00
CA ALA A 666 14.63 1.65 35.09
C ALA A 666 14.67 3.16 35.35
N ARG A 667 15.44 3.63 36.35
CA ARG A 667 15.61 5.05 36.67
C ARG A 667 16.08 5.86 35.48
N ARG A 668 17.14 5.40 34.81
CA ARG A 668 17.71 6.06 33.64
C ARG A 668 16.70 6.18 32.49
N GLN A 669 15.94 5.11 32.21
CA GLN A 669 14.95 5.14 31.12
C GLN A 669 13.74 6.02 31.45
N VAL A 670 13.26 6.02 32.69
CA VAL A 670 12.20 6.94 33.13
C VAL A 670 12.65 8.39 33.04
N ALA A 671 13.87 8.70 33.51
CA ALA A 671 14.43 10.04 33.38
C ALA A 671 14.58 10.45 31.90
N LYS A 672 15.08 9.56 31.04
CA LYS A 672 15.17 9.80 29.59
C LYS A 672 13.80 10.07 28.97
N PHE A 673 12.78 9.29 29.33
CA PHE A 673 11.42 9.45 28.83
C PHE A 673 10.80 10.79 29.25
N LEU A 674 10.87 11.13 30.54
CA LEU A 674 10.33 12.39 31.05
C LEU A 674 11.07 13.63 30.54
N ASN A 675 12.34 13.52 30.14
CA ASN A 675 13.10 14.64 29.60
C ASN A 675 12.86 14.89 28.10
N ARG A 676 12.02 14.10 27.43
CA ARG A 676 11.66 14.33 26.03
C ARG A 676 10.86 15.64 25.87
N PRO A 677 11.28 16.58 25.00
CA PRO A 677 10.53 17.82 24.77
C PRO A 677 9.16 17.57 24.14
N GLU A 678 9.04 16.55 23.28
CA GLU A 678 7.84 16.19 22.54
C GLU A 678 6.82 15.36 23.36
N LEU A 679 7.10 15.06 24.63
CA LEU A 679 6.21 14.24 25.46
C LEU A 679 4.89 14.99 25.75
N PRO A 680 3.71 14.42 25.39
CA PRO A 680 2.42 15.02 25.67
C PRO A 680 2.26 15.36 27.15
N LYS A 681 1.63 16.50 27.43
CA LYS A 681 1.43 16.99 28.81
C LYS A 681 0.77 15.95 29.72
N ALA A 682 -0.28 15.29 29.24
CA ALA A 682 -1.01 14.27 30.01
C ALA A 682 -0.13 13.06 30.37
N MET A 683 0.74 12.59 29.46
CA MET A 683 1.70 11.54 29.78
C MET A 683 2.70 12.00 30.84
N ARG A 684 3.24 13.21 30.70
CA ARG A 684 4.20 13.77 31.67
C ARG A 684 3.58 13.84 33.08
N GLU A 685 2.34 14.29 33.18
CA GLU A 685 1.59 14.35 34.43
C GLU A 685 1.31 12.95 34.99
N TYR A 686 0.91 12.00 34.14
CA TYR A 686 0.64 10.61 34.54
C TYR A 686 1.86 9.91 35.16
N PHE A 687 3.05 10.13 34.60
CA PHE A 687 4.30 9.50 35.04
C PHE A 687 5.11 10.34 36.05
N ALA A 688 4.61 11.50 36.49
CA ALA A 688 5.36 12.44 37.33
C ALA A 688 5.79 11.87 38.69
N HIS A 689 5.05 10.89 39.25
CA HIS A 689 5.38 10.26 40.53
C HIS A 689 6.44 9.16 40.44
N TRP A 690 6.73 8.65 39.23
CA TRP A 690 7.62 7.51 39.03
C TRP A 690 9.06 7.73 39.50
N PRO A 691 9.73 8.88 39.24
CA PRO A 691 11.10 9.11 39.71
C PRO A 691 11.23 8.94 41.23
N ARG A 692 10.31 9.53 42.00
CA ARG A 692 10.29 9.43 43.46
C ARG A 692 10.07 7.99 43.94
N ALA A 693 9.17 7.26 43.27
CA ALA A 693 8.90 5.86 43.60
C ALA A 693 10.10 4.93 43.33
N LEU A 694 10.93 5.26 42.33
CA LEU A 694 12.13 4.49 41.98
C LEU A 694 13.38 4.86 42.80
N GLU A 695 13.47 6.08 43.33
CA GLU A 695 14.56 6.47 44.24
C GLU A 695 14.50 5.72 45.57
N ARG A 696 13.29 5.60 46.13
CA ARG A 696 13.04 4.95 47.43
C ARG A 696 11.91 3.92 47.30
N PRO A 697 12.13 2.79 46.63
CA PRO A 697 11.13 1.74 46.54
C PRO A 697 10.82 1.21 47.95
N SER A 698 9.55 1.19 48.34
CA SER A 698 9.14 0.73 49.67
C SER A 698 9.14 -0.79 49.78
N SER A 699 8.98 -1.50 48.67
CA SER A 699 9.00 -2.97 48.58
C SER A 699 9.14 -3.46 47.13
N SER A 700 9.27 -4.77 46.92
CA SER A 700 9.08 -5.36 45.59
C SER A 700 7.67 -5.09 45.06
N GLN A 701 6.65 -5.14 45.93
CA GLN A 701 5.27 -4.89 45.57
C GLN A 701 5.04 -3.46 45.05
N SER A 702 5.73 -2.46 45.60
CA SER A 702 5.63 -1.08 45.09
C SER A 702 6.19 -0.93 43.68
N LEU A 703 7.23 -1.68 43.32
CA LEU A 703 7.76 -1.69 41.96
C LEU A 703 6.84 -2.43 40.98
N LEU A 704 6.27 -3.55 41.42
CA LEU A 704 5.26 -4.29 40.65
C LEU A 704 4.00 -3.44 40.40
N ALA A 705 3.57 -2.65 41.39
CA ALA A 705 2.42 -1.75 41.23
C ALA A 705 2.63 -0.71 40.12
N LEU A 706 3.83 -0.12 39.99
CA LEU A 706 4.15 0.79 38.88
C LEU A 706 4.00 0.11 37.52
N SER A 707 4.40 -1.16 37.40
CA SER A 707 4.24 -1.91 36.15
C SER A 707 2.78 -2.08 35.73
N TRP A 708 1.86 -2.12 36.70
CA TRP A 708 0.43 -2.25 36.45
C TRP A 708 -0.19 -0.94 36.00
N GLU A 709 0.41 0.21 36.31
CA GLU A 709 -0.08 1.51 35.83
C GLU A 709 0.06 1.68 34.30
N VAL A 710 0.84 0.84 33.62
CA VAL A 710 1.05 0.95 32.18
C VAL A 710 -0.05 0.22 31.40
N PRO A 711 -0.79 0.87 30.49
CA PRO A 711 -1.69 0.23 29.53
C PRO A 711 -0.90 -0.65 28.57
N TYR A 712 -1.22 -1.93 28.61
CA TYR A 712 -0.91 -2.99 27.65
C TYR A 712 -1.87 -4.13 27.92
#